data_AF-A0A7J2R6T5-F1
#
_entry.id   AF-A0A7J2R6T5-F1
#
_cell.length_a   1.000
_cell.length_b   1.000
_cell.length_c   1.000
_cell.angle_alpha   90.00
_cell.angle_beta   90.00
_cell.angle_gamma   90.00
#
_symmetry.space_group_name_H-M   'P 1'
#
loop_
_entity.id
_entity.type
_entity.pdbx_description
1 polymer ?
#
loop_
_entity_poly.entity_id
_entity_poly.type
_entity_poly.pdbx_seq_one_letter_code
_entity_poly.pdbx_strand_id
1 'polypeptide(L)'
;MKKSNLLFISSFFIIAILGFIMNVNLLPISNQKIKDSREDSGNDFGDNNKETVLEPLPKTSALKEWTFMVYLDADNNLEEAAIDDFNEMEMVGSDSNINIVVQIDRIPSYDSSNGDWTGARRYYIAKDISAYTFNSINVQDLGEVNMGSSNTLQDFIGWGKLNYPAQKYALILWDHGSGIMYGNYPGGVSWDDTNGNDYLTLSEIDSVLGNPDYSVNLLGFDACLMGAVEVHYQFKDDVDVIIGSEELEPGDGYPYNEILNYLKGNPTATPQQLGQQIVLSYDNSYPWSLDITQAAANAFTSEFTSSLQNFINDLNSTIDSQKVNIQNAREASLEFDEPSYIDLYDFAEKIQTFSTGAIDTTAQYLMDNITNIIVEERHSSANPDAHGLSIYFPEFYYSYSSNYESNDFTSDFEWDEFLLRYYTGSTTSEYDDIYEENDVVSEATILTQGSYYGLILNGTDIDIYRVSFTSGTLIEVYILFDQDEGDLDLYFYDTSLNQVNYSESYTDNEYVSYLPPINGYYTIVINSYTNDTYQPYDLIIGDYIDDQFEENDDWLTAAPIDSNTLYTNLICRDSDFYYFWADEGYLINIKIEFSYIQGDLDIYLWDYWSDTTWESSTSISNNENIVFTANVSDWYEFEVHNYEDNMNYSMFVEVISIDDIYEDNDGPLEAPLLEYGTYMDLVCIDIDSYNVSLTENTWINITIYFDSEAGDLDLYLLYPNSSSAAWSFSYTDNETIFFQVLFSEVYTVWVEYYDFQNMNYTLAIHETTSIWDDNYEENDNFGMAYPISIGGTYTDLTAIDWDVYLVFLQANVTININLEYNWSNGDLDLFLFNSTQDLVSWSASYNNSEQIAYTPQVSDATYILVYNNENNMYYDLTIDTGGDLNISGPPLEFLIIIIAGVSVISLFQKKKKSIRNKI
;
A
#
# COMPACT_ATOMS: atom_id res chain seq x y z
N MET A 1 -34.71 50.15 -42.81
CA MET A 1 -35.64 51.30 -42.96
C MET A 1 -37.08 50.82 -42.82
N LYS A 2 -38.01 51.65 -42.33
CA LYS A 2 -39.49 51.59 -42.52
C LYS A 2 -40.23 50.23 -42.37
N LYS A 3 -41.10 50.17 -41.33
CA LYS A 3 -42.48 49.61 -41.34
C LYS A 3 -42.65 48.06 -41.38
N SER A 4 -43.70 47.45 -40.79
CA SER A 4 -44.80 48.01 -39.95
C SER A 4 -45.61 46.97 -39.15
N ASN A 5 -45.86 47.31 -37.88
CA ASN A 5 -47.11 47.24 -37.08
C ASN A 5 -48.13 46.08 -37.23
N LEU A 6 -48.32 45.31 -36.14
CA LEU A 6 -49.60 45.08 -35.41
C LEU A 6 -49.30 44.36 -34.06
N LEU A 7 -49.68 44.75 -32.82
CA LEU A 7 -50.45 45.85 -32.21
C LEU A 7 -51.96 45.61 -31.94
N PHE A 8 -52.33 45.16 -30.73
CA PHE A 8 -53.47 45.52 -29.82
C PHE A 8 -53.37 44.56 -28.57
N ILE A 9 -53.35 44.95 -27.27
CA ILE A 9 -54.32 45.67 -26.39
C ILE A 9 -55.54 44.77 -26.03
N SER A 10 -55.94 44.54 -24.76
CA SER A 10 -55.41 44.97 -23.43
C SER A 10 -55.97 44.18 -22.23
N SER A 11 -55.34 44.39 -21.07
CA SER A 11 -55.63 43.94 -19.69
C SER A 11 -57.02 44.26 -19.08
N PHE A 12 -57.21 43.80 -17.82
CA PHE A 12 -57.71 44.52 -16.60
C PHE A 12 -59.04 44.08 -15.87
N PHE A 13 -58.98 44.11 -14.53
CA PHE A 13 -60.04 44.12 -13.46
C PHE A 13 -60.73 42.78 -13.00
N ILE A 14 -61.23 42.59 -11.74
CA ILE A 14 -60.78 42.90 -10.33
C ILE A 14 -61.81 42.46 -9.23
N ILE A 15 -61.36 42.13 -7.98
CA ILE A 15 -62.12 42.01 -6.68
C ILE A 15 -63.16 40.85 -6.55
N ALA A 16 -63.40 40.15 -5.42
CA ALA A 16 -63.21 40.35 -3.94
C ALA A 16 -62.59 39.08 -3.26
N ILE A 17 -62.08 38.99 -2.00
CA ILE A 17 -62.01 39.79 -0.73
C ILE A 17 -62.88 39.27 0.47
N LEU A 18 -62.26 39.18 1.68
CA LEU A 18 -62.73 38.81 3.05
C LEU A 18 -62.99 37.30 3.33
N GLY A 19 -62.57 36.71 4.46
CA GLY A 19 -61.75 37.14 5.63
C GLY A 19 -61.24 35.89 6.40
N PHE A 20 -60.34 35.91 7.39
CA PHE A 20 -60.17 36.83 8.54
C PHE A 20 -58.70 36.78 9.07
N ILE A 21 -58.28 37.71 9.94
CA ILE A 21 -56.92 37.78 10.54
C ILE A 21 -57.01 37.98 12.05
N MET A 22 -56.15 37.31 12.84
CA MET A 22 -55.38 37.83 14.01
C MET A 22 -55.02 36.75 15.04
N ASN A 23 -53.72 36.56 15.29
CA ASN A 23 -53.12 36.89 16.60
C ASN A 23 -51.59 36.71 16.58
N VAL A 24 -50.86 37.82 16.66
CA VAL A 24 -49.46 37.89 17.15
C VAL A 24 -49.43 39.05 18.13
N ASN A 25 -49.00 38.82 19.36
CA ASN A 25 -48.96 39.85 20.41
C ASN A 25 -47.61 39.85 21.13
N LEU A 26 -46.72 40.75 20.71
CA LEU A 26 -45.62 41.24 21.53
C LEU A 26 -46.11 42.48 22.30
N LEU A 27 -46.05 42.47 23.63
CA LEU A 27 -46.26 43.65 24.48
C LEU A 27 -45.36 43.59 25.75
N PRO A 28 -45.07 44.73 26.41
CA PRO A 28 -43.68 45.00 26.81
C PRO A 28 -43.43 45.20 28.32
N ILE A 29 -42.14 45.37 28.64
CA ILE A 29 -41.59 45.73 29.96
C ILE A 29 -42.10 47.12 30.42
N SER A 30 -42.57 47.23 31.67
CA SER A 30 -42.37 48.46 32.47
C SER A 30 -42.45 48.24 33.99
N ASN A 31 -41.64 48.99 34.73
CA ASN A 31 -41.39 48.92 36.18
C ASN A 31 -42.62 49.00 37.11
N GLN A 32 -42.56 48.31 38.27
CA GLN A 32 -42.61 49.04 39.56
C GLN A 32 -42.14 48.29 40.83
N LYS A 33 -41.14 48.90 41.50
CA LYS A 33 -40.92 49.04 42.97
C LYS A 33 -40.51 47.86 43.86
N ILE A 34 -39.29 48.02 44.36
CA ILE A 34 -38.65 47.42 45.56
C ILE A 34 -39.42 47.73 46.86
N LYS A 35 -39.50 46.73 47.76
CA LYS A 35 -39.35 46.80 49.23
C LYS A 35 -38.84 45.43 49.71
N ASP A 36 -37.88 45.19 50.61
CA ASP A 36 -37.10 45.92 51.65
C ASP A 36 -37.23 45.14 52.98
N SER A 37 -36.20 45.20 53.85
CA SER A 37 -35.84 44.28 54.97
C SER A 37 -35.45 42.84 54.54
N ARG A 38 -34.36 42.17 54.97
CA ARG A 38 -33.31 42.25 56.04
C ARG A 38 -33.46 41.22 57.17
N GLU A 39 -32.34 40.57 57.50
CA GLU A 39 -32.00 39.87 58.77
C GLU A 39 -32.86 38.61 59.09
N ASP A 40 -32.34 37.47 59.58
CA ASP A 40 -30.97 37.04 59.93
C ASP A 40 -30.83 35.49 59.91
N SER A 41 -29.60 34.98 59.89
CA SER A 41 -29.07 33.63 60.24
C SER A 41 -29.97 32.37 60.25
N GLY A 42 -29.53 31.30 59.58
CA GLY A 42 -29.93 29.92 59.93
C GLY A 42 -29.56 28.86 58.88
N ASN A 43 -28.76 27.85 59.26
CA ASN A 43 -28.49 26.67 58.42
C ASN A 43 -29.68 25.71 58.43
N ASP A 44 -30.17 25.32 57.26
CA ASP A 44 -30.58 23.94 56.97
C ASP A 44 -30.51 23.69 55.44
N PHE A 45 -29.92 22.57 55.01
CA PHE A 45 -29.82 22.23 53.58
C PHE A 45 -31.03 21.36 53.18
N GLY A 46 -32.18 22.02 53.08
CA GLY A 46 -33.43 21.41 52.63
C GLY A 46 -33.64 21.60 51.13
N ASP A 47 -33.45 20.53 50.35
CA ASP A 47 -33.85 20.44 48.94
C ASP A 47 -35.28 20.99 48.70
N ASN A 48 -35.43 21.83 47.68
CA ASN A 48 -36.65 21.94 46.87
C ASN A 48 -36.38 22.85 45.64
N ASN A 49 -35.75 22.32 44.60
CA ASN A 49 -35.82 22.96 43.27
C ASN A 49 -36.23 21.93 42.21
N LYS A 50 -37.34 22.23 41.53
CA LYS A 50 -37.93 21.29 40.57
C LYS A 50 -37.23 21.37 39.22
N GLU A 51 -36.30 20.48 39.00
CA GLU A 51 -35.99 20.05 37.64
C GLU A 51 -37.26 19.49 36.99
N THR A 52 -37.43 19.80 35.71
CA THR A 52 -38.41 19.10 34.88
C THR A 52 -37.91 17.69 34.64
N VAL A 53 -38.41 16.75 35.44
CA VAL A 53 -38.28 15.32 35.16
C VAL A 53 -38.85 15.06 33.77
N LEU A 54 -37.95 14.93 32.79
CA LEU A 54 -38.22 14.18 31.58
C LEU A 54 -38.51 12.75 32.05
N GLU A 55 -39.64 12.18 31.63
CA GLU A 55 -39.90 10.78 31.93
C GLU A 55 -38.79 9.94 31.27
N PRO A 56 -38.17 8.98 31.99
CA PRO A 56 -37.11 8.17 31.41
C PRO A 56 -37.66 7.44 30.19
N LEU A 57 -36.96 7.59 29.06
CA LEU A 57 -37.28 6.86 27.84
C LEU A 57 -37.37 5.36 28.16
N PRO A 58 -38.30 4.61 27.55
CA PRO A 58 -38.56 3.22 27.92
C PRO A 58 -37.29 2.38 27.73
N LYS A 59 -36.66 2.01 28.85
CA LYS A 59 -35.37 1.29 28.91
C LYS A 59 -35.52 -0.19 28.52
N THR A 60 -35.90 -0.41 27.27
CA THR A 60 -36.02 -1.71 26.59
C THR A 60 -35.73 -1.58 25.09
N SER A 61 -34.60 -0.94 24.73
CA SER A 61 -33.86 -1.48 23.58
C SER A 61 -33.32 -2.85 23.99
N ALA A 62 -33.17 -3.76 23.03
CA ALA A 62 -32.20 -4.84 23.23
C ALA A 62 -30.80 -4.23 23.28
N LEU A 63 -29.87 -4.91 23.96
CA LEU A 63 -28.45 -4.67 23.71
C LEU A 63 -28.16 -5.05 22.25
N LYS A 64 -27.29 -4.31 21.59
CA LYS A 64 -26.68 -4.78 20.35
C LYS A 64 -25.72 -5.93 20.66
N GLU A 65 -25.27 -6.68 19.66
CA GLU A 65 -24.26 -7.74 19.89
C GLU A 65 -22.91 -7.08 20.19
N TRP A 66 -22.48 -6.13 19.36
CA TRP A 66 -21.22 -5.40 19.51
C TRP A 66 -21.40 -3.88 19.57
N THR A 67 -20.48 -3.23 20.28
CA THR A 67 -20.10 -1.83 20.06
C THR A 67 -18.62 -1.81 19.74
N PHE A 68 -18.30 -1.35 18.55
CA PHE A 68 -16.95 -1.11 18.05
C PHE A 68 -16.62 0.37 18.29
N MET A 69 -15.49 0.64 18.94
CA MET A 69 -15.08 1.98 19.37
C MET A 69 -13.69 2.24 18.82
N VAL A 70 -13.52 3.30 18.02
CA VAL A 70 -12.18 3.72 17.56
C VAL A 70 -11.82 5.02 18.26
N TYR A 71 -10.65 5.00 18.90
CA TYR A 71 -9.97 6.18 19.44
C TYR A 71 -8.95 6.58 18.37
N LEU A 72 -9.32 7.59 17.60
CA LEU A 72 -8.70 7.95 16.33
C LEU A 72 -7.92 9.25 16.54
N ASP A 73 -6.70 9.14 17.04
CA ASP A 73 -5.91 10.30 17.41
C ASP A 73 -5.18 10.87 16.20
N ALA A 74 -5.75 11.92 15.61
CA ALA A 74 -5.24 12.56 14.40
C ALA A 74 -4.73 13.99 14.69
N ASP A 75 -4.31 14.27 15.92
CA ASP A 75 -3.65 15.53 16.29
C ASP A 75 -2.12 15.48 16.04
N ASN A 76 -1.71 14.95 14.89
CA ASN A 76 -0.31 14.77 14.46
C ASN A 76 -0.21 14.61 12.93
N ASN A 77 0.92 14.11 12.41
CA ASN A 77 1.19 13.97 10.98
C ASN A 77 0.39 12.90 10.21
N LEU A 78 -0.37 12.02 10.87
CA LEU A 78 -1.18 10.98 10.22
C LEU A 78 -2.63 11.44 9.90
N GLU A 79 -2.93 12.74 10.01
CA GLU A 79 -4.29 13.30 9.82
C GLU A 79 -5.01 12.83 8.55
N GLU A 80 -4.29 12.63 7.45
CA GLU A 80 -4.86 12.23 6.16
C GLU A 80 -5.41 10.79 6.19
N ALA A 81 -4.67 9.84 6.76
CA ALA A 81 -5.12 8.46 6.91
C ALA A 81 -6.33 8.34 7.86
N ALA A 82 -6.32 9.05 9.00
CA ALA A 82 -7.45 9.09 9.93
C ALA A 82 -8.75 9.63 9.29
N ILE A 83 -8.64 10.48 8.28
CA ILE A 83 -9.80 10.95 7.51
C ILE A 83 -10.36 9.85 6.61
N ASP A 84 -9.51 9.05 5.99
CA ASP A 84 -9.96 7.96 5.11
C ASP A 84 -10.43 6.72 5.89
N ASP A 85 -9.84 6.38 7.03
CA ASP A 85 -10.39 5.39 7.97
C ASP A 85 -11.77 5.77 8.50
N PHE A 86 -12.01 7.06 8.69
CA PHE A 86 -13.35 7.53 9.03
C PHE A 86 -14.33 7.34 7.86
N ASN A 87 -13.89 7.58 6.61
CA ASN A 87 -14.68 7.33 5.40
C ASN A 87 -14.94 5.82 5.18
N GLU A 88 -13.94 4.94 5.40
CA GLU A 88 -14.05 3.48 5.44
C GLU A 88 -15.19 3.03 6.39
N MET A 89 -15.18 3.56 7.61
CA MET A 89 -16.23 3.28 8.59
C MET A 89 -17.60 3.79 8.13
N GLU A 90 -17.68 4.92 7.43
CA GLU A 90 -18.93 5.44 6.82
C GLU A 90 -19.44 4.55 5.67
N MET A 91 -18.55 3.97 4.86
CA MET A 91 -18.91 2.99 3.82
C MET A 91 -19.65 1.80 4.41
N VAL A 92 -19.46 1.50 5.70
CA VAL A 92 -20.17 0.41 6.39
C VAL A 92 -21.34 0.90 7.22
N GLY A 93 -21.08 1.72 8.25
CA GLY A 93 -22.06 2.33 9.14
C GLY A 93 -22.84 1.41 10.10
N SER A 94 -23.24 1.95 11.25
CA SER A 94 -23.97 1.26 12.31
C SER A 94 -25.36 0.77 11.89
N ASP A 95 -25.80 -0.40 12.42
CA ASP A 95 -27.09 -1.02 12.05
C ASP A 95 -27.95 -1.41 13.29
N SER A 96 -28.81 -2.43 13.16
CA SER A 96 -29.60 -2.96 14.30
C SER A 96 -28.83 -3.89 15.24
N ASN A 97 -27.68 -4.40 14.81
CA ASN A 97 -26.94 -5.49 15.43
C ASN A 97 -25.62 -5.02 16.03
N ILE A 98 -24.98 -3.99 15.45
CA ILE A 98 -23.74 -3.38 15.95
C ILE A 98 -23.84 -1.85 16.06
N ASN A 99 -23.09 -1.26 16.99
CA ASN A 99 -22.74 0.16 17.00
C ASN A 99 -21.30 0.31 16.51
N ILE A 100 -21.04 1.38 15.76
CA ILE A 100 -19.69 1.86 15.42
C ILE A 100 -19.66 3.32 15.89
N VAL A 101 -18.70 3.65 16.75
CA VAL A 101 -18.51 5.00 17.28
C VAL A 101 -17.05 5.38 17.26
N VAL A 102 -16.78 6.65 16.96
CA VAL A 102 -15.43 7.19 16.83
C VAL A 102 -15.33 8.43 17.71
N GLN A 103 -14.21 8.58 18.41
CA GLN A 103 -13.71 9.87 18.85
C GLN A 103 -12.48 10.18 17.99
N ILE A 104 -12.54 11.29 17.26
CA ILE A 104 -11.44 11.78 16.43
C ILE A 104 -11.09 13.20 16.89
N ASP A 105 -9.80 13.43 17.18
CA ASP A 105 -9.21 14.79 17.23
C ASP A 105 -8.44 15.06 15.94
N ARG A 106 -8.12 16.33 15.64
CA ARG A 106 -7.50 16.78 14.40
C ARG A 106 -6.64 18.02 14.62
N ILE A 107 -5.41 17.94 14.13
CA ILE A 107 -4.43 19.03 14.05
C ILE A 107 -4.81 20.06 12.96
N PRO A 108 -4.24 21.27 12.93
CA PRO A 108 -4.27 22.09 11.73
C PRO A 108 -3.08 21.78 10.80
N SER A 109 -3.40 21.52 9.52
CA SER A 109 -2.56 21.68 8.31
C SER A 109 -2.11 20.42 7.56
N TYR A 110 -2.56 19.22 7.91
CA TYR A 110 -2.28 18.02 7.12
C TYR A 110 -3.47 17.74 6.17
N ASP A 111 -4.68 17.47 6.67
CA ASP A 111 -5.90 17.40 5.84
C ASP A 111 -6.63 18.76 5.69
N SER A 112 -7.35 18.92 4.58
CA SER A 112 -8.50 19.83 4.53
C SER A 112 -9.68 19.37 3.65
N SER A 113 -9.63 18.15 3.09
CA SER A 113 -10.69 17.51 2.28
C SER A 113 -12.03 17.49 3.04
N ASN A 114 -11.97 17.16 4.33
CA ASN A 114 -13.12 17.05 5.22
C ASN A 114 -13.40 18.33 6.02
N GLY A 115 -12.82 19.43 5.51
CA GLY A 115 -12.89 20.77 6.05
C GLY A 115 -11.87 20.99 7.14
N ASP A 116 -11.12 22.09 7.01
CA ASP A 116 -10.22 22.68 8.00
C ASP A 116 -10.95 22.96 9.34
N TRP A 117 -10.91 21.97 10.24
CA TRP A 117 -11.42 22.04 11.61
C TRP A 117 -10.57 21.17 12.53
N THR A 118 -10.36 21.67 13.76
CA THR A 118 -9.52 21.05 14.78
C THR A 118 -10.30 20.80 16.08
N GLY A 119 -9.76 19.99 16.99
CA GLY A 119 -10.33 19.72 18.31
C GLY A 119 -11.40 18.61 18.33
N ALA A 120 -11.33 17.72 19.32
CA ALA A 120 -12.02 16.43 19.29
C ALA A 120 -13.53 16.49 19.12
N ARG A 121 -14.02 15.43 18.45
CA ARG A 121 -15.44 15.19 18.19
C ARG A 121 -15.78 13.73 18.29
N ARG A 122 -16.99 13.46 18.78
CA ARG A 122 -17.57 12.12 18.82
C ARG A 122 -18.65 11.96 17.76
N TYR A 123 -18.60 10.82 17.09
CA TYR A 123 -19.52 10.44 16.03
C TYR A 123 -20.18 9.08 16.33
N TYR A 124 -21.43 8.94 15.88
CA TYR A 124 -22.06 7.63 15.72
C TYR A 124 -22.14 7.36 14.24
N ILE A 125 -21.35 6.39 13.76
CA ILE A 125 -21.10 6.24 12.33
C ILE A 125 -22.37 5.74 11.64
N ALA A 126 -22.87 6.55 10.71
CA ALA A 126 -24.00 6.25 9.84
C ALA A 126 -23.47 5.72 8.50
N LYS A 127 -24.23 4.87 7.83
CA LYS A 127 -23.82 4.43 6.49
C LYS A 127 -24.01 5.56 5.48
N ASP A 128 -22.94 5.89 4.76
CA ASP A 128 -22.97 6.72 3.57
C ASP A 128 -22.47 5.96 2.31
N ILE A 129 -22.20 6.68 1.23
CA ILE A 129 -21.67 6.20 -0.05
C ILE A 129 -20.61 7.14 -0.65
N SER A 130 -20.25 8.23 0.04
CA SER A 130 -19.04 8.99 -0.25
C SER A 130 -17.84 8.26 0.34
N ALA A 131 -16.77 8.09 -0.45
CA ALA A 131 -15.46 7.65 0.04
C ALA A 131 -14.62 8.83 0.58
N TYR A 132 -15.10 10.07 0.47
CA TYR A 132 -14.27 11.27 0.65
C TYR A 132 -14.88 12.34 1.57
N THR A 133 -16.07 12.13 2.15
CA THR A 133 -16.75 13.17 2.93
C THR A 133 -17.57 12.65 4.13
N PHE A 134 -17.22 13.13 5.32
CA PHE A 134 -17.89 12.89 6.60
C PHE A 134 -19.38 13.30 6.54
N ASN A 135 -20.27 12.31 6.45
CA ASN A 135 -21.72 12.50 6.44
C ASN A 135 -22.41 12.03 7.74
N SER A 136 -21.67 11.39 8.66
CA SER A 136 -22.13 11.09 10.02
C SER A 136 -22.40 12.33 10.86
N ILE A 137 -23.38 12.19 11.74
CA ILE A 137 -23.76 13.26 12.65
C ILE A 137 -22.75 13.30 13.80
N ASN A 138 -21.98 14.39 13.90
CA ASN A 138 -21.31 14.78 15.14
C ASN A 138 -22.36 14.82 16.26
N VAL A 139 -22.20 13.92 17.23
CA VAL A 139 -23.10 13.78 18.38
C VAL A 139 -22.59 14.51 19.61
N GLN A 140 -21.30 14.80 19.69
CA GLN A 140 -20.68 15.62 20.73
C GLN A 140 -19.40 16.30 20.22
N ASP A 141 -19.42 17.63 20.18
CA ASP A 141 -18.27 18.51 19.98
C ASP A 141 -17.58 18.71 21.34
N LEU A 142 -16.34 18.24 21.48
CA LEU A 142 -15.52 18.43 22.70
C LEU A 142 -14.71 19.72 22.58
N GLY A 143 -14.22 20.01 21.36
CA GLY A 143 -13.06 20.87 21.15
C GLY A 143 -11.80 20.19 21.68
N GLU A 144 -10.72 20.96 21.68
CA GLU A 144 -9.39 20.59 22.19
C GLU A 144 -9.40 19.70 23.46
N VAL A 145 -8.89 18.47 23.34
CA VAL A 145 -8.66 17.56 24.47
C VAL A 145 -7.36 16.80 24.27
N ASN A 146 -6.57 16.69 25.34
CA ASN A 146 -5.40 15.81 25.36
C ASN A 146 -5.84 14.35 25.14
N MET A 147 -5.52 13.77 23.99
CA MET A 147 -5.88 12.42 23.59
C MET A 147 -4.94 11.37 24.21
N GLY A 148 -3.66 11.69 24.41
CA GLY A 148 -2.70 10.89 25.17
C GLY A 148 -3.10 10.59 26.63
N SER A 149 -4.09 11.28 27.22
CA SER A 149 -4.45 11.10 28.63
C SER A 149 -5.45 9.98 28.89
N SER A 150 -5.13 9.15 29.89
CA SER A 150 -6.05 8.17 30.52
C SER A 150 -7.46 8.72 30.83
N ASN A 151 -7.59 10.01 31.15
CA ASN A 151 -8.89 10.63 31.46
C ASN A 151 -9.79 10.75 30.22
N THR A 152 -9.20 11.03 29.06
CA THR A 152 -9.91 11.22 27.80
C THR A 152 -10.34 9.86 27.23
N LEU A 153 -9.44 8.86 27.27
CA LEU A 153 -9.75 7.47 26.98
C LEU A 153 -10.89 6.93 27.88
N GLN A 154 -10.82 7.17 29.19
CA GLN A 154 -11.85 6.76 30.14
C GLN A 154 -13.22 7.40 29.85
N ASP A 155 -13.26 8.70 29.53
CA ASP A 155 -14.52 9.36 29.16
C ASP A 155 -15.08 8.85 27.83
N PHE A 156 -14.22 8.54 26.84
CA PHE A 156 -14.65 7.96 25.56
C PHE A 156 -15.29 6.57 25.76
N ILE A 157 -14.58 5.64 26.41
CA ILE A 157 -15.08 4.28 26.68
C ILE A 157 -16.37 4.35 27.52
N GLY A 158 -16.39 5.19 28.56
CA GLY A 158 -17.56 5.40 29.42
C GLY A 158 -18.76 5.95 28.66
N TRP A 159 -18.53 6.93 27.78
CA TRP A 159 -19.55 7.51 26.89
C TRP A 159 -20.06 6.49 25.87
N GLY A 160 -19.18 5.69 25.29
CA GLY A 160 -19.51 4.63 24.33
C GLY A 160 -20.44 3.59 24.96
N LYS A 161 -20.01 2.99 26.08
CA LYS A 161 -20.81 2.03 26.85
C LYS A 161 -22.14 2.59 27.36
N LEU A 162 -22.18 3.86 27.77
CA LEU A 162 -23.39 4.50 28.31
C LEU A 162 -24.46 4.76 27.24
N ASN A 163 -24.06 5.29 26.09
CA ASN A 163 -24.97 5.69 25.02
C ASN A 163 -25.27 4.56 24.03
N TYR A 164 -24.31 3.66 23.82
CA TYR A 164 -24.32 2.59 22.83
C TYR A 164 -24.09 1.21 23.49
N PRO A 165 -25.01 0.75 24.36
CA PRO A 165 -24.80 -0.48 25.12
C PRO A 165 -24.99 -1.75 24.27
N ALA A 166 -23.99 -2.63 24.31
CA ALA A 166 -23.93 -3.91 23.63
C ALA A 166 -23.64 -5.08 24.59
N GLN A 167 -23.54 -6.30 24.04
CA GLN A 167 -23.12 -7.50 24.77
C GLN A 167 -21.61 -7.68 24.80
N LYS A 168 -20.89 -7.15 23.81
CA LYS A 168 -19.43 -7.15 23.69
C LYS A 168 -18.93 -5.77 23.25
N TYR A 169 -17.69 -5.45 23.59
CA TYR A 169 -17.02 -4.20 23.22
C TYR A 169 -15.67 -4.49 22.57
N ALA A 170 -15.42 -3.85 21.43
CA ALA A 170 -14.10 -3.72 20.84
C ALA A 170 -13.64 -2.26 21.00
N LEU A 171 -12.39 -2.06 21.33
CA LEU A 171 -11.68 -0.79 21.33
C LEU A 171 -10.49 -0.93 20.39
N ILE A 172 -10.40 -0.06 19.39
CA ILE A 172 -9.18 0.15 18.62
C ILE A 172 -8.55 1.44 19.11
N LEU A 173 -7.26 1.40 19.42
CA LEU A 173 -6.41 2.56 19.60
C LEU A 173 -5.60 2.69 18.31
N TRP A 174 -5.81 3.80 17.61
CA TRP A 174 -5.19 4.12 16.33
C TRP A 174 -4.24 5.28 16.54
N ASP A 175 -3.07 5.22 15.89
CA ASP A 175 -2.04 6.26 15.64
C ASP A 175 -0.63 5.60 15.65
N HIS A 176 0.46 6.38 15.62
CA HIS A 176 1.80 5.95 16.04
C HIS A 176 1.79 5.04 17.27
N GLY A 177 2.69 4.06 17.28
CA GLY A 177 2.96 3.12 18.38
C GLY A 177 4.46 2.92 18.59
N SER A 178 4.87 2.47 19.78
CA SER A 178 6.29 2.15 20.06
C SER A 178 6.51 0.87 20.88
N GLY A 179 5.45 0.11 21.17
CA GLY A 179 5.52 -1.05 22.05
C GLY A 179 5.73 -0.68 23.53
N ILE A 180 6.73 -1.28 24.19
CA ILE A 180 7.01 -1.13 25.64
C ILE A 180 7.98 0.02 25.97
N MET A 181 8.79 0.47 25.01
CA MET A 181 9.77 1.57 25.15
C MET A 181 9.63 2.61 24.03
N TYR A 182 10.12 3.82 24.27
CA TYR A 182 10.30 4.88 23.27
C TYR A 182 11.65 5.55 23.55
N GLY A 183 12.71 4.99 22.98
CA GLY A 183 14.09 5.25 23.42
C GLY A 183 14.23 5.09 24.94
N ASN A 184 14.64 6.15 25.62
CA ASN A 184 14.79 6.17 27.07
C ASN A 184 13.49 6.43 27.88
N TYR A 185 12.29 6.40 27.26
CA TYR A 185 10.98 6.62 27.90
C TYR A 185 10.06 5.38 27.82
N PRO A 186 9.05 5.22 28.69
CA PRO A 186 8.05 4.14 28.56
C PRO A 186 7.24 4.29 27.27
N GLY A 187 6.99 3.20 26.56
CA GLY A 187 6.24 3.20 25.29
C GLY A 187 4.72 3.38 25.42
N GLY A 188 4.06 3.54 24.27
CA GLY A 188 2.62 3.79 24.19
C GLY A 188 2.07 3.87 22.76
N VAL A 189 0.91 4.52 22.64
CA VAL A 189 0.13 4.77 21.39
C VAL A 189 -0.61 6.11 21.50
N SER A 190 -1.09 6.68 20.38
CA SER A 190 -1.88 7.93 20.35
C SER A 190 -1.12 9.15 20.89
N TRP A 191 -0.26 9.69 20.03
CA TRP A 191 0.54 10.90 20.18
C TRP A 191 -0.23 12.16 19.78
N ASP A 192 -0.32 13.08 20.74
CA ASP A 192 -1.01 14.36 20.64
C ASP A 192 0.02 15.51 20.59
N ASP A 193 0.28 16.08 19.40
CA ASP A 193 1.26 17.16 19.22
C ASP A 193 0.82 18.44 19.95
N THR A 194 -0.46 18.85 19.87
CA THR A 194 -0.85 20.19 20.32
C THR A 194 -0.99 20.31 21.83
N ASN A 195 -1.21 19.20 22.55
CA ASN A 195 -1.17 19.14 24.01
C ASN A 195 0.25 18.91 24.56
N GLY A 196 1.24 18.68 23.67
CA GLY A 196 2.68 18.79 23.97
C GLY A 196 3.47 17.51 23.76
N ASN A 197 3.12 16.71 22.74
CA ASN A 197 3.68 15.39 22.44
C ASN A 197 3.43 14.41 23.60
N ASP A 198 2.20 14.43 24.13
CA ASP A 198 1.74 13.54 25.20
C ASP A 198 1.06 12.31 24.57
N TYR A 199 1.22 11.12 25.15
CA TYR A 199 0.75 9.87 24.55
C TYR A 199 0.26 8.84 25.58
N LEU A 200 -0.63 7.92 25.17
CA LEU A 200 -1.20 6.91 26.06
C LEU A 200 -0.14 5.84 26.40
N THR A 201 0.56 6.02 27.52
CA THR A 201 1.43 4.98 28.07
C THR A 201 0.63 3.72 28.40
N LEU A 202 1.24 2.54 28.27
CA LEU A 202 0.57 1.26 28.53
C LEU A 202 -0.03 1.19 29.95
N SER A 203 0.68 1.76 30.93
CA SER A 203 0.23 1.83 32.33
C SER A 203 -1.03 2.70 32.53
N GLU A 204 -1.24 3.70 31.66
CA GLU A 204 -2.44 4.54 31.69
C GLU A 204 -3.64 3.83 31.06
N ILE A 205 -3.44 3.12 29.95
CA ILE A 205 -4.44 2.25 29.32
C ILE A 205 -4.89 1.17 30.31
N ASP A 206 -3.93 0.52 30.99
CA ASP A 206 -4.17 -0.46 32.06
C ASP A 206 -5.05 0.12 33.17
N SER A 207 -4.67 1.30 33.69
CA SER A 207 -5.40 1.96 34.77
C SER A 207 -6.87 2.28 34.44
N VAL A 208 -7.20 2.36 33.14
CA VAL A 208 -8.56 2.51 32.63
C VAL A 208 -9.24 1.16 32.44
N LEU A 209 -8.61 0.21 31.74
CA LEU A 209 -9.20 -1.09 31.41
C LEU A 209 -9.36 -2.00 32.63
N GLY A 210 -8.42 -1.97 33.59
CA GLY A 210 -8.44 -2.63 34.89
C GLY A 210 -9.59 -2.25 35.83
N ASN A 211 -10.45 -1.33 35.39
CA ASN A 211 -11.74 -1.07 36.00
C ASN A 211 -12.87 -1.77 35.20
N PRO A 212 -13.60 -2.75 35.76
CA PRO A 212 -14.65 -3.50 35.07
C PRO A 212 -15.85 -2.69 34.53
N ASP A 213 -16.00 -1.41 34.88
CA ASP A 213 -16.95 -0.53 34.19
C ASP A 213 -16.44 -0.13 32.78
N TYR A 214 -15.12 -0.16 32.54
CA TYR A 214 -14.44 0.28 31.31
C TYR A 214 -13.78 -0.87 30.50
N SER A 215 -13.39 -2.00 31.10
CA SER A 215 -12.81 -3.17 30.40
C SER A 215 -13.53 -3.62 29.10
N VAL A 216 -12.78 -4.15 28.14
CA VAL A 216 -13.26 -4.50 26.78
C VAL A 216 -13.04 -5.98 26.46
N ASN A 217 -13.65 -6.50 25.40
CA ASN A 217 -13.48 -7.89 24.98
C ASN A 217 -12.39 -8.05 23.92
N LEU A 218 -12.13 -6.99 23.15
CA LEU A 218 -11.08 -6.92 22.16
C LEU A 218 -10.42 -5.55 22.28
N LEU A 219 -9.10 -5.54 22.36
CA LEU A 219 -8.24 -4.37 22.20
C LEU A 219 -7.44 -4.58 20.92
N GLY A 220 -7.52 -3.64 19.99
CA GLY A 220 -6.63 -3.61 18.83
C GLY A 220 -5.76 -2.36 18.90
N PHE A 221 -4.51 -2.52 18.50
CA PHE A 221 -3.58 -1.45 18.22
C PHE A 221 -3.39 -1.40 16.70
N ASP A 222 -3.84 -0.29 16.12
CA ASP A 222 -3.70 0.07 14.71
C ASP A 222 -2.55 1.08 14.69
N ALA A 223 -1.35 0.53 14.95
CA ALA A 223 -0.19 1.21 15.52
C ALA A 223 1.06 0.31 15.55
N CYS A 224 2.22 0.86 15.17
CA CYS A 224 3.53 0.20 15.10
C CYS A 224 3.99 -0.47 16.41
N LEU A 225 4.69 -1.60 16.31
CA LEU A 225 5.43 -2.28 17.40
C LEU A 225 4.58 -2.75 18.61
N MET A 226 3.24 -2.67 18.52
CA MET A 226 2.34 -3.00 19.63
C MET A 226 2.10 -4.52 19.83
N GLY A 227 2.65 -5.35 18.94
CA GLY A 227 2.63 -6.82 18.97
C GLY A 227 3.48 -7.45 20.08
N ALA A 228 4.27 -6.68 20.82
CA ALA A 228 5.21 -7.20 21.83
C ALA A 228 4.53 -7.98 22.98
N VAL A 229 5.27 -8.94 23.56
CA VAL A 229 4.81 -9.81 24.65
C VAL A 229 4.58 -9.05 25.95
N GLU A 230 5.31 -7.96 26.19
CA GLU A 230 5.13 -7.06 27.33
C GLU A 230 3.86 -6.23 27.22
N VAL A 231 3.54 -5.73 26.02
CA VAL A 231 2.28 -5.03 25.72
C VAL A 231 1.10 -5.98 25.98
N HIS A 232 1.20 -7.21 25.47
CA HIS A 232 0.23 -8.27 25.74
C HIS A 232 0.17 -8.67 27.23
N TYR A 233 1.27 -8.59 27.96
CA TYR A 233 1.31 -8.91 29.39
C TYR A 233 0.60 -7.86 30.23
N GLN A 234 0.68 -6.58 29.87
CA GLN A 234 0.01 -5.52 30.64
C GLN A 234 -1.49 -5.82 30.77
N PHE A 235 -2.20 -5.99 29.65
CA PHE A 235 -3.67 -6.10 29.62
C PHE A 235 -4.23 -7.52 29.87
N LYS A 236 -3.38 -8.46 30.30
CA LYS A 236 -3.65 -9.90 30.47
C LYS A 236 -4.89 -10.30 31.29
N ASP A 237 -5.31 -9.48 32.24
CA ASP A 237 -6.40 -9.80 33.19
C ASP A 237 -7.75 -9.16 32.76
N ASP A 238 -7.75 -8.23 31.79
CA ASP A 238 -8.87 -7.31 31.54
C ASP A 238 -9.43 -7.31 30.09
N VAL A 239 -8.76 -7.98 29.15
CA VAL A 239 -9.19 -8.11 27.74
C VAL A 239 -9.21 -9.58 27.32
N ASP A 240 -10.18 -10.05 26.52
CA ASP A 240 -10.21 -11.46 26.06
C ASP A 240 -9.19 -11.72 24.92
N VAL A 241 -8.99 -10.75 24.01
CA VAL A 241 -8.11 -10.80 22.83
C VAL A 241 -7.45 -9.45 22.59
N ILE A 242 -6.14 -9.45 22.32
CA ILE A 242 -5.31 -8.28 21.99
C ILE A 242 -4.82 -8.44 20.53
N ILE A 243 -4.54 -7.35 19.82
CA ILE A 243 -4.07 -7.33 18.43
C ILE A 243 -3.04 -6.21 18.22
N GLY A 244 -1.97 -6.46 17.46
CA GLY A 244 -1.03 -5.45 16.95
C GLY A 244 0.12 -6.08 16.14
N SER A 245 0.82 -5.28 15.33
CA SER A 245 2.04 -5.66 14.60
C SER A 245 3.27 -5.70 15.51
N GLU A 246 4.12 -6.70 15.33
CA GLU A 246 5.48 -6.77 15.89
C GLU A 246 6.43 -5.74 15.25
N GLU A 247 6.12 -5.40 13.99
CA GLU A 247 6.80 -4.47 13.08
C GLU A 247 6.10 -3.09 13.05
N LEU A 248 6.62 -2.14 12.29
CA LEU A 248 5.83 -0.98 11.83
C LEU A 248 4.54 -1.41 11.08
N GLU A 249 3.55 -0.51 11.04
CA GLU A 249 2.32 -0.67 10.26
C GLU A 249 2.27 0.39 9.12
N PRO A 250 1.75 0.07 7.92
CA PRO A 250 1.57 1.05 6.85
C PRO A 250 0.62 2.16 7.27
N GLY A 251 0.85 3.39 6.79
CA GLY A 251 0.07 4.57 7.19
C GLY A 251 -1.45 4.47 6.91
N ASP A 252 -1.87 3.60 5.99
CA ASP A 252 -3.28 3.32 5.67
C ASP A 252 -4.00 2.45 6.74
N GLY A 253 -3.29 1.95 7.76
CA GLY A 253 -3.86 1.30 8.96
C GLY A 253 -4.67 0.03 8.70
N TYR A 254 -5.71 -0.22 9.51
CA TYR A 254 -6.63 -1.35 9.33
C TYR A 254 -7.70 -1.05 8.27
N PRO A 255 -8.02 -1.99 7.35
CA PRO A 255 -9.16 -1.85 6.43
C PRO A 255 -10.52 -1.98 7.15
N TYR A 256 -10.95 -0.91 7.82
CA TYR A 256 -12.19 -0.82 8.60
C TYR A 256 -13.42 -1.20 7.77
N ASN A 257 -13.42 -0.93 6.46
CA ASN A 257 -14.53 -1.25 5.58
C ASN A 257 -14.77 -2.78 5.51
N GLU A 258 -13.71 -3.59 5.51
CA GLU A 258 -13.83 -5.05 5.48
C GLU A 258 -14.25 -5.61 6.84
N ILE A 259 -13.49 -5.21 7.87
CA ILE A 259 -13.63 -5.68 9.25
C ILE A 259 -15.06 -5.45 9.75
N LEU A 260 -15.63 -4.27 9.48
CA LEU A 260 -16.98 -3.92 9.90
C LEU A 260 -18.05 -4.55 9.01
N ASN A 261 -17.78 -4.81 7.72
CA ASN A 261 -18.68 -5.59 6.87
C ASN A 261 -18.78 -7.05 7.34
N TYR A 262 -17.65 -7.69 7.66
CA TYR A 262 -17.64 -9.01 8.30
C TYR A 262 -18.45 -8.99 9.60
N LEU A 263 -18.23 -8.01 10.47
CA LEU A 263 -18.88 -7.95 11.78
C LEU A 263 -20.40 -7.77 11.67
N LYS A 264 -20.89 -7.10 10.62
CA LYS A 264 -22.33 -7.00 10.31
C LYS A 264 -22.91 -8.27 9.66
N GLY A 265 -22.11 -9.00 8.90
CA GLY A 265 -22.46 -10.34 8.42
C GLY A 265 -22.53 -11.37 9.56
N ASN A 266 -21.62 -11.24 10.54
CA ASN A 266 -21.37 -12.18 11.62
C ASN A 266 -21.54 -11.55 13.02
N PRO A 267 -22.66 -10.88 13.36
CA PRO A 267 -22.74 -10.07 14.58
C PRO A 267 -22.61 -10.88 15.87
N THR A 268 -22.82 -12.20 15.83
CA THR A 268 -22.61 -13.09 16.99
C THR A 268 -21.15 -13.50 17.23
N ALA A 269 -20.20 -13.14 16.35
CA ALA A 269 -18.77 -13.50 16.39
C ALA A 269 -18.15 -13.31 17.79
N THR A 270 -17.32 -14.24 18.25
CA THR A 270 -16.53 -14.07 19.49
C THR A 270 -15.39 -13.05 19.26
N PRO A 271 -14.73 -12.55 20.33
CA PRO A 271 -13.55 -11.69 20.18
C PRO A 271 -12.48 -12.32 19.29
N GLN A 272 -12.20 -13.62 19.49
CA GLN A 272 -11.26 -14.39 18.66
C GLN A 272 -11.66 -14.37 17.17
N GLN A 273 -12.96 -14.49 16.86
CA GLN A 273 -13.43 -14.48 15.47
C GLN A 273 -13.38 -13.08 14.83
N LEU A 274 -13.41 -12.00 15.63
CA LEU A 274 -13.21 -10.65 15.14
C LEU A 274 -11.71 -10.34 14.98
N GLY A 275 -10.87 -10.70 15.97
CA GLY A 275 -9.41 -10.54 15.86
C GLY A 275 -8.79 -11.34 14.72
N GLN A 276 -9.21 -12.59 14.53
CA GLN A 276 -8.87 -13.38 13.34
C GLN A 276 -9.24 -12.67 12.04
N GLN A 277 -10.40 -11.99 11.97
CA GLN A 277 -10.77 -11.25 10.76
C GLN A 277 -9.96 -9.96 10.58
N ILE A 278 -9.58 -9.28 11.66
CA ILE A 278 -8.75 -8.08 11.60
C ILE A 278 -7.39 -8.42 10.98
N VAL A 279 -6.68 -9.42 11.54
CA VAL A 279 -5.43 -9.96 11.00
C VAL A 279 -5.60 -10.38 9.53
N LEU A 280 -6.66 -11.12 9.20
CA LEU A 280 -6.92 -11.56 7.83
C LEU A 280 -7.21 -10.43 6.86
N SER A 281 -7.96 -9.39 7.24
CA SER A 281 -8.27 -8.29 6.30
C SER A 281 -7.04 -7.40 6.10
N TYR A 282 -6.24 -7.14 7.14
CA TYR A 282 -4.96 -6.43 7.03
C TYR A 282 -3.96 -7.16 6.10
N ASP A 283 -3.82 -8.48 6.25
CA ASP A 283 -3.08 -9.38 5.34
C ASP A 283 -3.58 -9.31 3.87
N ASN A 284 -4.87 -9.04 3.65
CA ASN A 284 -5.46 -8.93 2.32
C ASN A 284 -5.50 -7.49 1.75
N SER A 285 -5.32 -6.44 2.57
CA SER A 285 -5.17 -5.06 2.09
C SER A 285 -3.75 -4.73 1.63
N TYR A 286 -2.74 -5.44 2.15
CA TYR A 286 -1.33 -5.20 1.84
C TYR A 286 -0.62 -6.35 1.07
N PRO A 287 -1.21 -6.94 0.01
CA PRO A 287 -0.58 -8.05 -0.73
C PRO A 287 0.70 -7.66 -1.50
N TRP A 288 1.02 -6.36 -1.51
CA TRP A 288 2.21 -5.77 -2.14
C TRP A 288 3.30 -5.39 -1.12
N SER A 289 2.98 -5.29 0.17
CA SER A 289 3.96 -4.86 1.17
C SER A 289 4.94 -5.99 1.48
N LEU A 290 6.23 -5.65 1.53
CA LEU A 290 7.29 -6.61 1.79
C LEU A 290 7.52 -6.81 3.29
N ASP A 291 7.12 -5.84 4.12
CA ASP A 291 7.49 -5.71 5.53
C ASP A 291 6.24 -5.33 6.36
N ILE A 292 5.38 -6.33 6.62
CA ILE A 292 4.25 -6.21 7.56
C ILE A 292 4.18 -7.43 8.47
N THR A 293 3.71 -7.23 9.70
CA THR A 293 3.20 -8.29 10.56
C THR A 293 1.84 -7.89 11.13
N GLN A 294 1.04 -8.85 11.58
CA GLN A 294 -0.19 -8.59 12.32
C GLN A 294 -0.62 -9.84 13.09
N ALA A 295 -0.81 -9.74 14.41
CA ALA A 295 -1.17 -10.89 15.22
C ALA A 295 -2.28 -10.59 16.21
N ALA A 296 -3.22 -11.54 16.35
CA ALA A 296 -4.27 -11.50 17.37
C ALA A 296 -4.02 -12.61 18.38
N ALA A 297 -3.75 -12.26 19.65
CA ALA A 297 -3.50 -13.23 20.72
C ALA A 297 -4.62 -13.24 21.78
N ASN A 298 -4.85 -14.38 22.42
CA ASN A 298 -5.67 -14.47 23.63
C ASN A 298 -4.88 -13.99 24.85
N ALA A 299 -5.60 -13.52 25.87
CA ALA A 299 -5.06 -13.27 27.21
C ALA A 299 -4.15 -14.40 27.74
N PHE A 300 -3.12 -14.04 28.52
CA PHE A 300 -2.12 -14.96 29.05
C PHE A 300 -2.76 -16.15 29.79
N THR A 301 -2.42 -17.36 29.36
CA THR A 301 -2.81 -18.58 30.09
C THR A 301 -1.81 -18.88 31.21
N SER A 302 -2.28 -19.60 32.25
CA SER A 302 -1.37 -20.08 33.32
C SER A 302 -0.26 -20.99 32.79
N GLU A 303 -0.55 -21.68 31.68
CA GLU A 303 0.37 -22.53 30.94
C GLU A 303 1.43 -21.71 30.19
N PHE A 304 1.05 -20.66 29.45
CA PHE A 304 1.98 -19.76 28.77
C PHE A 304 2.86 -18.95 29.74
N THR A 305 2.26 -18.37 30.79
CA THR A 305 3.00 -17.72 31.89
C THR A 305 4.01 -18.69 32.50
N SER A 306 3.65 -19.96 32.67
CA SER A 306 4.56 -20.98 33.18
C SER A 306 5.67 -21.33 32.18
N SER A 307 5.42 -21.43 30.88
CA SER A 307 6.48 -21.74 29.90
C SER A 307 7.47 -20.60 29.77
N LEU A 308 7.00 -19.36 29.65
CA LEU A 308 7.86 -18.17 29.58
C LEU A 308 8.73 -18.04 30.83
N GLN A 309 8.13 -18.12 32.02
CA GLN A 309 8.89 -18.07 33.27
C GLN A 309 9.93 -19.19 33.38
N ASN A 310 9.65 -20.42 32.92
CA ASN A 310 10.62 -21.52 32.97
C ASN A 310 11.76 -21.33 31.94
N PHE A 311 11.47 -20.74 30.77
CA PHE A 311 12.49 -20.39 29.78
C PHE A 311 13.45 -19.31 30.31
N ILE A 312 12.91 -18.23 30.87
CA ILE A 312 13.69 -17.13 31.47
C ILE A 312 14.51 -17.64 32.67
N ASN A 313 13.93 -18.49 33.53
CA ASN A 313 14.67 -19.15 34.62
C ASN A 313 15.85 -20.00 34.10
N ASP A 314 15.67 -20.76 33.02
CA ASP A 314 16.74 -21.59 32.47
C ASP A 314 17.83 -20.72 31.80
N LEU A 315 17.47 -19.67 31.06
CA LEU A 315 18.41 -18.64 30.55
C LEU A 315 19.25 -18.02 31.69
N ASN A 316 18.60 -17.50 32.72
CA ASN A 316 19.25 -16.95 33.92
C ASN A 316 20.12 -17.99 34.65
N SER A 317 19.86 -19.30 34.48
CA SER A 317 20.67 -20.37 35.05
C SER A 317 21.90 -20.76 34.21
N THR A 318 21.87 -20.52 32.89
CA THR A 318 22.91 -20.98 31.96
C THR A 318 23.84 -19.88 31.45
N ILE A 319 23.43 -18.60 31.48
CA ILE A 319 24.12 -17.46 30.86
C ILE A 319 25.64 -17.44 31.07
N ASP A 320 26.15 -17.55 32.31
CA ASP A 320 27.60 -17.60 32.64
C ASP A 320 28.40 -18.67 31.87
N SER A 321 27.71 -19.70 31.38
CA SER A 321 28.28 -20.86 30.68
C SER A 321 27.91 -20.95 29.21
N GLN A 322 26.98 -20.11 28.75
CA GLN A 322 26.37 -20.17 27.41
C GLN A 322 26.15 -18.79 26.75
N LYS A 323 26.67 -17.67 27.29
CA LYS A 323 26.54 -16.31 26.70
C LYS A 323 26.78 -16.29 25.19
N VAL A 324 27.88 -16.86 24.70
CA VAL A 324 28.15 -16.96 23.24
C VAL A 324 27.05 -17.70 22.48
N ASN A 325 26.53 -18.82 23.02
CA ASN A 325 25.45 -19.58 22.39
C ASN A 325 24.08 -18.88 22.46
N ILE A 326 23.90 -17.91 23.36
CA ILE A 326 22.69 -17.10 23.51
C ILE A 326 22.78 -15.86 22.63
N GLN A 327 23.96 -15.24 22.56
CA GLN A 327 24.33 -14.18 21.62
C GLN A 327 24.14 -14.67 20.17
N ASN A 328 24.76 -15.80 19.80
CA ASN A 328 24.55 -16.45 18.51
C ASN A 328 23.08 -16.80 18.19
N ALA A 329 22.21 -16.91 19.20
CA ALA A 329 20.79 -17.11 19.00
C ALA A 329 20.07 -15.79 18.73
N ARG A 330 20.40 -14.72 19.47
CA ARG A 330 19.91 -13.35 19.20
C ARG A 330 20.32 -12.88 17.81
N GLU A 331 21.61 -12.94 17.49
CA GLU A 331 22.22 -12.56 16.19
C GLU A 331 21.66 -13.31 14.97
N ALA A 332 20.81 -14.31 15.20
CA ALA A 332 20.19 -15.13 14.18
C ALA A 332 18.65 -15.17 14.29
N SER A 333 18.05 -14.46 15.25
CA SER A 333 16.59 -14.33 15.39
C SER A 333 16.05 -13.32 14.38
N LEU A 334 14.77 -13.39 14.03
CA LEU A 334 14.12 -12.26 13.36
C LEU A 334 14.12 -11.02 14.25
N GLU A 335 14.43 -9.89 13.64
CA GLU A 335 14.56 -8.55 14.19
C GLU A 335 13.75 -7.60 13.29
N PHE A 336 13.16 -6.55 13.86
CA PHE A 336 12.23 -5.64 13.18
C PHE A 336 12.88 -4.25 12.98
N ASP A 337 12.19 -3.29 12.34
CA ASP A 337 12.75 -1.95 12.03
C ASP A 337 13.31 -1.20 13.26
N GLU A 338 12.71 -1.43 14.44
CA GLU A 338 13.32 -1.13 15.73
C GLU A 338 14.11 -2.37 16.24
N PRO A 339 15.46 -2.38 16.14
CA PRO A 339 16.30 -3.53 16.47
C PRO A 339 16.31 -3.87 17.98
N SER A 340 15.68 -3.04 18.81
CA SER A 340 15.38 -3.38 20.20
C SER A 340 14.33 -4.49 20.37
N TYR A 341 13.63 -4.90 19.31
CA TYR A 341 12.66 -5.99 19.33
C TYR A 341 13.09 -7.17 18.45
N ILE A 342 12.96 -8.38 18.99
CA ILE A 342 13.13 -9.65 18.25
C ILE A 342 11.92 -10.56 18.45
N ASP A 343 11.67 -11.49 17.53
CA ASP A 343 10.60 -12.48 17.68
C ASP A 343 10.91 -13.47 18.83
N LEU A 344 9.98 -13.64 19.77
CA LEU A 344 10.16 -14.47 20.96
C LEU A 344 10.09 -15.98 20.69
N TYR A 345 9.29 -16.41 19.70
CA TYR A 345 9.23 -17.80 19.26
C TYR A 345 10.54 -18.17 18.56
N ASP A 346 11.01 -17.30 17.68
CA ASP A 346 12.17 -17.56 16.85
C ASP A 346 13.48 -17.50 17.64
N PHE A 347 13.60 -16.55 18.57
CA PHE A 347 14.67 -16.58 19.57
C PHE A 347 14.67 -17.90 20.35
N ALA A 348 13.50 -18.47 20.68
CA ALA A 348 13.41 -19.79 21.30
C ALA A 348 13.84 -20.94 20.34
N GLU A 349 13.54 -20.89 19.04
CA GLU A 349 14.05 -21.88 18.06
C GLU A 349 15.56 -21.75 17.86
N LYS A 350 16.08 -20.53 17.68
CA LYS A 350 17.51 -20.25 17.57
C LYS A 350 18.25 -20.70 18.83
N ILE A 351 17.67 -20.55 20.03
CA ILE A 351 18.21 -21.11 21.28
C ILE A 351 18.28 -22.65 21.24
N GLN A 352 17.34 -23.38 20.61
CA GLN A 352 17.49 -24.83 20.40
C GLN A 352 18.60 -25.18 19.39
N THR A 353 18.85 -24.30 18.41
CA THR A 353 19.89 -24.47 17.39
C THR A 353 21.30 -24.26 17.94
N PHE A 354 21.53 -23.21 18.72
CA PHE A 354 22.84 -22.85 19.24
C PHE A 354 23.13 -23.38 20.65
N SER A 355 22.13 -23.45 21.53
CA SER A 355 22.33 -23.86 22.94
C SER A 355 22.08 -25.35 23.18
N THR A 356 22.35 -25.83 24.40
CA THR A 356 22.07 -27.22 24.82
C THR A 356 21.80 -27.31 26.32
N GLY A 357 20.80 -28.08 26.75
CA GLY A 357 20.62 -28.38 28.18
C GLY A 357 19.18 -28.60 28.60
N ALA A 358 18.77 -27.95 29.69
CA ALA A 358 17.37 -27.86 30.08
C ALA A 358 16.63 -26.79 29.25
N ILE A 359 17.32 -25.69 28.93
CA ILE A 359 16.85 -24.57 28.12
C ILE A 359 16.22 -24.98 26.77
N ASP A 360 16.80 -25.98 26.08
CA ASP A 360 16.26 -26.61 24.87
C ASP A 360 14.82 -27.14 25.07
N THR A 361 14.55 -27.74 26.23
CA THR A 361 13.21 -28.24 26.58
C THR A 361 12.26 -27.13 27.01
N THR A 362 12.72 -26.05 27.65
CA THR A 362 11.86 -24.92 28.01
C THR A 362 11.56 -24.01 26.82
N ALA A 363 12.50 -23.87 25.88
CA ALA A 363 12.31 -23.20 24.58
C ALA A 363 11.20 -23.87 23.76
N GLN A 364 11.26 -25.19 23.58
CA GLN A 364 10.17 -25.95 22.95
C GLN A 364 8.84 -25.74 23.67
N TYR A 365 8.83 -25.69 25.02
CA TYR A 365 7.60 -25.43 25.77
C TYR A 365 7.11 -23.99 25.66
N LEU A 366 7.96 -23.00 25.39
CA LEU A 366 7.56 -21.63 25.10
C LEU A 366 6.90 -21.55 23.72
N MET A 367 7.61 -22.02 22.68
CA MET A 367 7.09 -22.14 21.31
C MET A 367 5.73 -22.87 21.26
N ASP A 368 5.66 -24.08 21.86
CA ASP A 368 4.43 -24.87 21.98
C ASP A 368 3.25 -24.08 22.58
N ASN A 369 3.50 -23.07 23.43
CA ASN A 369 2.45 -22.26 24.07
C ASN A 369 2.18 -20.91 23.39
N ILE A 370 3.14 -20.31 22.69
CA ILE A 370 2.89 -19.16 21.79
C ILE A 370 1.84 -19.59 20.75
N THR A 371 2.07 -20.71 20.05
CA THR A 371 1.12 -21.30 19.09
C THR A 371 -0.23 -21.71 19.70
N ASN A 372 -0.38 -21.76 21.03
CA ASN A 372 -1.67 -22.01 21.70
C ASN A 372 -2.42 -20.73 22.11
N ILE A 373 -1.75 -19.57 22.20
CA ILE A 373 -2.38 -18.28 22.54
C ILE A 373 -2.67 -17.42 21.31
N ILE A 374 -1.86 -17.52 20.26
CA ILE A 374 -2.16 -16.92 18.95
C ILE A 374 -3.52 -17.45 18.43
N VAL A 375 -4.38 -16.54 18.00
CA VAL A 375 -5.68 -16.80 17.38
C VAL A 375 -5.52 -16.91 15.86
N GLU A 376 -4.81 -15.94 15.29
CA GLU A 376 -4.37 -15.81 13.91
C GLU A 376 -3.15 -14.88 13.92
N GLU A 377 -2.20 -15.11 13.03
CA GLU A 377 -0.98 -14.33 12.84
C GLU A 377 -0.71 -14.27 11.33
N ARG A 378 -0.17 -13.16 10.86
CA ARG A 378 0.30 -12.96 9.48
C ARG A 378 1.57 -12.15 9.42
N HIS A 379 2.41 -12.48 8.45
CA HIS A 379 3.59 -11.74 8.06
C HIS A 379 3.79 -11.77 6.53
N SER A 380 4.45 -10.73 6.03
CA SER A 380 4.94 -10.61 4.67
C SER A 380 6.19 -11.48 4.41
N SER A 381 6.65 -11.56 3.17
CA SER A 381 7.75 -12.46 2.79
C SER A 381 9.15 -12.05 3.27
N ALA A 382 9.37 -10.81 3.73
CA ALA A 382 10.65 -10.39 4.32
C ALA A 382 10.79 -10.79 5.80
N ASN A 383 9.67 -11.00 6.49
CA ASN A 383 9.58 -11.40 7.90
C ASN A 383 9.13 -12.88 8.06
N PRO A 384 9.77 -13.88 7.40
CA PRO A 384 9.26 -15.26 7.27
C PRO A 384 9.37 -16.11 8.55
N ASP A 385 10.10 -15.62 9.55
CA ASP A 385 10.29 -16.26 10.86
C ASP A 385 9.50 -15.51 11.96
N ALA A 386 8.52 -14.66 11.59
CA ALA A 386 7.60 -13.98 12.52
C ALA A 386 6.45 -14.89 12.99
N HIS A 387 6.08 -14.75 14.26
CA HIS A 387 5.15 -15.63 14.98
C HIS A 387 4.16 -14.88 15.90
N GLY A 388 4.14 -13.55 15.85
CA GLY A 388 3.08 -12.71 16.41
C GLY A 388 3.25 -12.29 17.86
N LEU A 389 4.47 -12.37 18.42
CA LEU A 389 4.85 -11.83 19.73
C LEU A 389 6.36 -11.52 19.78
N SER A 390 6.73 -10.25 19.57
CA SER A 390 8.09 -9.78 19.79
C SER A 390 8.42 -9.62 21.29
N ILE A 391 9.68 -9.41 21.64
CA ILE A 391 10.14 -9.11 23.01
C ILE A 391 11.24 -8.04 22.96
N TYR A 392 11.27 -7.14 23.94
CA TYR A 392 12.37 -6.18 24.07
C TYR A 392 13.66 -6.90 24.47
N PHE A 393 14.57 -6.95 23.51
CA PHE A 393 15.95 -7.41 23.65
C PHE A 393 16.76 -6.56 22.66
N PRO A 394 17.50 -5.54 23.11
CA PRO A 394 18.43 -4.81 22.24
C PRO A 394 19.66 -5.62 21.81
N GLU A 395 20.24 -5.31 20.64
CA GLU A 395 21.53 -5.92 20.27
C GLU A 395 22.64 -5.45 21.22
N PHE A 396 22.66 -4.15 21.50
CA PHE A 396 23.69 -3.44 22.26
C PHE A 396 23.21 -3.03 23.66
N TYR A 397 24.15 -2.81 24.58
CA TYR A 397 23.83 -2.35 25.94
C TYR A 397 23.52 -0.86 26.02
N TYR A 398 24.09 -0.02 25.15
CA TYR A 398 23.73 1.42 25.13
C TYR A 398 22.25 1.62 24.74
N SER A 399 21.71 0.75 23.88
CA SER A 399 20.27 0.68 23.54
C SER A 399 19.37 0.13 24.66
N TYR A 400 19.93 -0.40 25.76
CA TYR A 400 19.17 -0.92 26.90
C TYR A 400 18.83 0.20 27.89
N SER A 401 17.58 0.66 27.89
CA SER A 401 17.13 1.68 28.86
C SER A 401 16.88 1.09 30.25
N SER A 402 17.53 1.65 31.27
CA SER A 402 17.24 1.33 32.68
C SER A 402 15.80 1.63 33.12
N ASN A 403 15.02 2.39 32.35
CA ASN A 403 13.59 2.57 32.64
C ASN A 403 12.75 1.31 32.37
N TYR A 404 13.24 0.38 31.52
CA TYR A 404 12.60 -0.91 31.27
C TYR A 404 12.50 -1.77 32.55
N GLU A 405 13.47 -1.67 33.47
CA GLU A 405 13.46 -2.34 34.80
C GLU A 405 12.20 -2.02 35.65
N SER A 406 11.43 -0.98 35.30
CA SER A 406 10.36 -0.44 36.14
C SER A 406 8.92 -0.89 35.82
N ASN A 407 8.75 -1.85 34.90
CA ASN A 407 7.43 -2.31 34.41
C ASN A 407 6.90 -3.60 35.09
N ASP A 408 5.63 -3.96 34.82
CA ASP A 408 4.97 -5.12 35.44
C ASP A 408 5.48 -6.48 34.91
N PHE A 409 5.92 -6.56 33.64
CA PHE A 409 6.46 -7.78 33.04
C PHE A 409 7.83 -8.13 33.63
N THR A 410 8.75 -7.17 33.70
CA THR A 410 10.06 -7.34 34.34
C THR A 410 9.92 -7.79 35.79
N SER A 411 9.11 -7.05 36.58
CA SER A 411 8.88 -7.34 38.00
C SER A 411 8.24 -8.71 38.31
N ASP A 412 7.58 -9.37 37.35
CA ASP A 412 6.99 -10.71 37.54
C ASP A 412 7.78 -11.85 36.86
N PHE A 413 8.66 -11.57 35.88
CA PHE A 413 9.39 -12.61 35.12
C PHE A 413 10.91 -12.69 35.34
N GLU A 414 11.59 -11.66 35.86
CA GLU A 414 13.06 -11.58 35.96
C GLU A 414 13.78 -11.57 34.57
N TRP A 415 13.21 -10.86 33.58
CA TRP A 415 13.78 -10.74 32.21
C TRP A 415 14.86 -9.65 32.10
N ASP A 416 14.66 -8.52 32.75
CA ASP A 416 15.66 -7.45 32.93
C ASP A 416 16.91 -7.95 33.66
N GLU A 417 16.78 -8.79 34.68
CA GLU A 417 17.95 -9.43 35.31
C GLU A 417 18.64 -10.46 34.41
N PHE A 418 17.94 -11.02 33.41
CA PHE A 418 18.58 -11.77 32.32
C PHE A 418 19.31 -10.83 31.36
N LEU A 419 18.69 -9.74 30.89
CA LEU A 419 19.30 -8.76 29.98
C LEU A 419 20.54 -8.11 30.60
N LEU A 420 20.42 -7.50 31.78
CA LEU A 420 21.54 -6.92 32.53
C LEU A 420 22.71 -7.89 32.66
N ARG A 421 22.44 -9.18 32.92
CA ARG A 421 23.47 -10.21 33.07
C ARG A 421 23.96 -10.78 31.74
N TYR A 422 23.17 -10.70 30.68
CA TYR A 422 23.58 -10.99 29.33
C TYR A 422 24.64 -9.98 28.89
N TYR A 423 24.41 -8.67 29.05
CA TYR A 423 25.41 -7.65 28.75
C TYR A 423 26.54 -7.66 29.79
N THR A 424 26.32 -7.05 30.97
CA THR A 424 27.33 -6.73 31.98
C THR A 424 27.89 -7.94 32.74
N GLY A 425 27.20 -9.08 32.73
CA GLY A 425 27.50 -10.21 33.62
C GLY A 425 27.06 -10.04 35.09
N SER A 426 26.41 -8.91 35.42
CA SER A 426 25.82 -8.60 36.73
C SER A 426 24.29 -8.68 36.69
N THR A 427 23.62 -8.96 37.81
CA THR A 427 22.15 -8.88 37.93
C THR A 427 21.68 -7.52 38.46
N THR A 428 22.54 -6.50 38.39
CA THR A 428 22.28 -5.13 38.84
C THR A 428 23.26 -4.19 38.14
N SER A 429 22.80 -2.99 37.81
CA SER A 429 23.61 -1.83 37.44
C SER A 429 24.49 -1.33 38.60
N GLU A 430 25.51 -2.13 38.96
CA GLU A 430 26.64 -1.65 39.78
C GLU A 430 27.64 -0.88 38.88
N TYR A 431 28.51 -0.09 39.53
CA TYR A 431 29.20 1.05 38.91
C TYR A 431 30.53 0.74 38.19
N ASP A 432 30.96 -0.52 38.20
CA ASP A 432 32.21 -1.04 37.61
C ASP A 432 31.87 -2.28 36.76
N ASP A 433 32.56 -2.52 35.62
CA ASP A 433 32.33 -3.71 34.79
C ASP A 433 33.20 -4.95 35.18
N ILE A 434 33.07 -6.06 34.44
CA ILE A 434 33.74 -7.35 34.72
C ILE A 434 35.24 -7.41 34.41
N TYR A 435 35.80 -6.40 33.74
CA TYR A 435 37.21 -6.35 33.32
C TYR A 435 38.11 -5.53 34.25
N GLU A 436 37.51 -4.79 35.18
CA GLU A 436 38.19 -3.93 36.15
C GLU A 436 39.08 -4.69 37.15
N GLU A 437 40.14 -4.09 37.72
CA GLU A 437 40.62 -2.71 37.57
C GLU A 437 41.58 -2.60 36.35
N ASN A 438 41.17 -1.92 35.27
CA ASN A 438 41.88 -1.74 34.00
C ASN A 438 42.37 -0.29 33.71
N ASP A 439 42.23 0.61 34.68
CA ASP A 439 42.57 2.06 34.65
C ASP A 439 44.04 2.41 34.32
N VAL A 440 44.93 1.42 34.20
CA VAL A 440 46.35 1.62 33.85
C VAL A 440 46.94 0.53 32.95
N VAL A 441 47.84 0.94 32.04
CA VAL A 441 48.56 0.07 31.06
C VAL A 441 49.35 -1.10 31.70
N SER A 442 49.57 -1.09 33.02
CA SER A 442 50.18 -2.20 33.77
C SER A 442 49.23 -3.32 34.17
N GLU A 443 47.94 -3.01 34.32
CA GLU A 443 46.88 -3.92 34.75
C GLU A 443 45.89 -4.24 33.61
N ALA A 444 45.67 -3.27 32.70
CA ALA A 444 45.05 -3.36 31.36
C ALA A 444 44.72 -4.76 30.82
N THR A 445 43.42 -5.01 30.65
CA THR A 445 42.83 -6.31 30.33
C THR A 445 43.23 -6.82 28.93
N ILE A 446 43.45 -8.13 28.80
CA ILE A 446 43.87 -8.77 27.54
C ILE A 446 42.65 -9.40 26.86
N LEU A 447 42.22 -8.79 25.76
CA LEU A 447 41.10 -9.23 24.93
C LEU A 447 41.56 -9.95 23.65
N THR A 448 40.64 -10.67 23.03
CA THR A 448 40.71 -11.18 21.64
C THR A 448 39.94 -10.27 20.70
N GLN A 449 39.99 -10.53 19.39
CA GLN A 449 38.98 -9.99 18.46
C GLN A 449 37.58 -10.55 18.82
N GLY A 450 36.52 -9.81 18.46
CA GLY A 450 35.12 -10.02 18.85
C GLY A 450 34.53 -8.80 19.56
N SER A 451 33.22 -8.86 19.85
CA SER A 451 32.44 -7.82 20.54
C SER A 451 32.41 -8.02 22.06
N TYR A 452 32.36 -6.92 22.81
CA TYR A 452 32.36 -6.87 24.27
C TYR A 452 31.32 -5.86 24.75
N TYR A 453 30.14 -6.38 25.08
CA TYR A 453 28.99 -5.56 25.51
C TYR A 453 28.95 -5.33 27.02
N GLY A 454 28.43 -4.18 27.45
CA GLY A 454 28.16 -3.85 28.85
C GLY A 454 29.38 -3.36 29.62
N LEU A 455 30.23 -2.54 28.99
CA LEU A 455 31.38 -1.87 29.62
C LEU A 455 30.93 -0.52 30.22
N ILE A 456 31.60 -0.03 31.26
CA ILE A 456 31.12 1.14 32.03
C ILE A 456 32.26 2.06 32.45
N LEU A 457 32.35 3.25 31.85
CA LEU A 457 33.27 4.31 32.25
C LEU A 457 32.68 5.18 33.37
N ASN A 458 33.43 5.39 34.47
CA ASN A 458 32.92 6.06 35.67
C ASN A 458 33.67 7.33 36.10
N GLY A 459 33.15 8.49 35.71
CA GLY A 459 33.62 9.78 36.20
C GLY A 459 34.96 10.18 35.61
N THR A 460 36.07 9.78 36.22
CA THR A 460 37.43 10.13 35.72
C THR A 460 38.25 8.90 35.36
N ASP A 461 37.59 7.80 35.01
CA ASP A 461 38.22 6.54 34.66
C ASP A 461 38.64 6.44 33.19
N ILE A 462 39.48 5.46 32.89
CA ILE A 462 40.18 5.31 31.61
C ILE A 462 40.39 3.82 31.29
N ASP A 463 39.57 3.25 30.42
CA ASP A 463 39.54 1.80 30.20
C ASP A 463 40.63 1.37 29.22
N ILE A 464 41.52 0.47 29.64
CA ILE A 464 42.70 0.10 28.85
C ILE A 464 42.70 -1.39 28.50
N TYR A 465 42.52 -1.70 27.22
CA TYR A 465 42.51 -3.07 26.68
C TYR A 465 43.71 -3.37 25.77
N ARG A 466 44.11 -4.64 25.67
CA ARG A 466 45.31 -5.06 24.94
C ARG A 466 45.08 -6.30 24.08
N VAL A 467 45.04 -6.10 22.77
CA VAL A 467 44.70 -7.12 21.77
C VAL A 467 45.90 -7.49 20.91
N SER A 468 46.04 -8.78 20.56
CA SER A 468 47.20 -9.33 19.83
C SER A 468 46.93 -9.49 18.33
N PHE A 469 47.39 -8.54 17.52
CA PHE A 469 47.18 -8.53 16.08
C PHE A 469 48.36 -9.07 15.25
N THR A 470 48.05 -9.43 13.99
CA THR A 470 49.01 -9.92 12.99
C THR A 470 49.35 -8.81 11.99
N SER A 471 50.62 -8.70 11.60
CA SER A 471 51.03 -7.64 10.66
C SER A 471 50.44 -7.85 9.26
N GLY A 472 49.82 -6.80 8.72
CA GLY A 472 49.22 -6.80 7.38
C GLY A 472 47.80 -7.37 7.29
N THR A 473 47.15 -7.67 8.42
CA THR A 473 45.68 -7.73 8.55
C THR A 473 45.23 -6.36 9.01
N LEU A 474 44.11 -5.82 8.51
CA LEU A 474 43.55 -4.59 9.05
C LEU A 474 43.20 -4.79 10.55
N ILE A 475 43.24 -3.71 11.32
CA ILE A 475 42.67 -3.67 12.66
C ILE A 475 41.58 -2.63 12.60
N GLU A 476 40.45 -2.99 13.17
CA GLU A 476 39.35 -2.09 13.44
C GLU A 476 39.01 -2.18 14.92
N VAL A 477 38.64 -1.05 15.49
CA VAL A 477 38.09 -0.95 16.84
C VAL A 477 36.99 0.09 16.79
N TYR A 478 35.81 -0.30 17.26
CA TYR A 478 34.66 0.57 17.47
C TYR A 478 34.37 0.63 18.97
N ILE A 479 33.93 1.78 19.46
CA ILE A 479 33.08 1.84 20.66
C ILE A 479 31.74 2.44 20.30
N LEU A 480 30.68 1.88 20.89
CA LEU A 480 29.30 2.30 20.67
C LEU A 480 28.68 2.79 21.98
N PHE A 481 28.05 3.96 21.98
CA PHE A 481 27.48 4.62 23.17
C PHE A 481 26.46 5.71 22.79
N ASP A 482 25.65 6.13 23.76
CA ASP A 482 24.65 7.21 23.66
C ASP A 482 25.27 8.54 24.18
N GLN A 483 25.30 9.58 23.35
CA GLN A 483 25.93 10.86 23.66
C GLN A 483 25.18 11.73 24.68
N ASP A 484 23.89 11.45 24.95
CA ASP A 484 23.11 12.06 26.03
C ASP A 484 23.43 11.37 27.39
N GLU A 485 24.00 10.16 27.39
CA GLU A 485 24.62 9.53 28.58
C GLU A 485 26.08 9.98 28.80
N GLY A 486 26.86 10.23 27.74
CA GLY A 486 28.09 11.02 27.83
C GLY A 486 29.05 10.97 26.63
N ASP A 487 30.18 11.67 26.77
CA ASP A 487 31.12 12.05 25.70
C ASP A 487 32.42 11.26 25.87
N LEU A 488 32.74 10.33 24.95
CA LEU A 488 33.90 9.43 25.03
C LEU A 488 35.00 9.79 24.01
N ASP A 489 36.21 9.26 24.23
CA ASP A 489 37.36 9.39 23.33
C ASP A 489 38.03 8.01 23.11
N LEU A 490 38.30 7.63 21.85
CA LEU A 490 38.95 6.36 21.50
C LEU A 490 40.40 6.55 21.03
N TYR A 491 41.37 6.01 21.78
CA TYR A 491 42.80 6.14 21.48
C TYR A 491 43.52 4.80 21.21
N PHE A 492 44.22 4.70 20.08
CA PHE A 492 44.91 3.46 19.66
C PHE A 492 46.44 3.57 19.65
N TYR A 493 47.12 2.64 20.31
CA TYR A 493 48.57 2.66 20.54
C TYR A 493 49.30 1.40 20.04
N ASP A 494 50.51 1.59 19.51
CA ASP A 494 51.37 0.51 19.02
C ASP A 494 52.00 -0.35 20.13
N THR A 495 52.65 -1.44 19.70
CA THR A 495 53.39 -2.38 20.57
C THR A 495 54.52 -1.75 21.41
N SER A 496 54.84 -0.47 21.20
CA SER A 496 55.83 0.33 21.92
C SER A 496 55.21 1.51 22.70
N LEU A 497 53.88 1.59 22.76
CA LEU A 497 53.08 2.65 23.37
C LEU A 497 53.27 4.04 22.73
N ASN A 498 53.43 4.09 21.40
CA ASN A 498 53.19 5.31 20.63
C ASN A 498 51.74 5.29 20.14
N GLN A 499 50.99 6.39 20.31
CA GLN A 499 49.68 6.57 19.68
C GLN A 499 49.85 6.51 18.15
N VAL A 500 48.97 5.79 17.47
CA VAL A 500 49.03 5.55 16.01
C VAL A 500 47.73 5.86 15.28
N ASN A 501 46.58 5.74 15.94
CA ASN A 501 45.32 6.34 15.50
C ASN A 501 44.48 6.76 16.72
N TYR A 502 43.41 7.52 16.50
CA TYR A 502 42.47 8.00 17.52
C TYR A 502 41.21 8.58 16.86
N SER A 503 40.11 8.59 17.60
CA SER A 503 38.91 9.40 17.32
C SER A 503 38.52 10.17 18.59
N GLU A 504 37.97 11.36 18.41
CA GLU A 504 37.53 12.33 19.42
C GLU A 504 36.33 13.06 18.81
N SER A 505 35.10 12.81 19.26
CA SER A 505 33.86 13.33 18.65
C SER A 505 33.16 14.41 19.52
N TYR A 506 31.83 14.56 19.36
CA TYR A 506 30.87 15.06 20.35
C TYR A 506 29.48 14.41 20.08
N THR A 507 29.50 13.20 19.53
CA THR A 507 28.38 12.50 18.88
C THR A 507 28.42 11.04 19.32
N ASP A 508 27.50 10.20 18.84
CA ASP A 508 27.56 8.78 19.16
C ASP A 508 28.77 8.11 18.48
N ASN A 509 29.37 7.17 19.20
CA ASN A 509 30.35 6.21 18.69
C ASN A 509 31.74 6.76 18.31
N GLU A 510 32.77 5.92 18.42
CA GLU A 510 34.08 6.19 17.84
C GLU A 510 34.67 4.98 17.12
N TYR A 511 35.34 5.26 15.99
CA TYR A 511 36.01 4.26 15.16
C TYR A 511 37.50 4.55 14.96
N VAL A 512 38.34 3.50 14.97
CA VAL A 512 39.74 3.57 14.52
C VAL A 512 40.17 2.36 13.70
N SER A 513 40.46 2.58 12.41
CA SER A 513 41.18 1.61 11.58
C SER A 513 42.71 1.76 11.67
N TYR A 514 43.46 0.66 11.56
CA TYR A 514 44.93 0.68 11.51
C TYR A 514 45.57 -0.56 10.86
N LEU A 515 46.55 -0.37 9.96
CA LEU A 515 47.28 -1.49 9.35
C LEU A 515 48.61 -1.80 10.09
N PRO A 516 48.67 -2.80 11.00
CA PRO A 516 49.84 -3.12 11.83
C PRO A 516 51.12 -3.47 11.05
N PRO A 517 52.23 -2.71 11.21
CA PRO A 517 53.50 -3.00 10.56
C PRO A 517 54.33 -4.12 11.23
N ILE A 518 53.91 -4.62 12.39
CA ILE A 518 54.52 -5.74 13.13
C ILE A 518 53.47 -6.48 13.98
N ASN A 519 53.61 -7.80 14.13
CA ASN A 519 52.77 -8.58 15.04
C ASN A 519 53.05 -8.21 16.51
N GLY A 520 52.00 -8.12 17.33
CA GLY A 520 52.13 -7.94 18.78
C GLY A 520 50.87 -7.42 19.44
N TYR A 521 50.98 -7.11 20.73
CA TYR A 521 49.89 -6.48 21.48
C TYR A 521 49.85 -4.98 21.23
N TYR A 522 48.80 -4.52 20.57
CA TYR A 522 48.40 -3.13 20.52
C TYR A 522 47.60 -2.80 21.78
N THR A 523 47.37 -1.51 22.05
CA THR A 523 46.65 -1.05 23.25
C THR A 523 45.57 -0.07 22.84
N ILE A 524 44.33 -0.39 23.24
CA ILE A 524 43.15 0.47 23.14
C ILE A 524 43.06 1.21 24.49
N VAL A 525 42.68 2.47 24.45
CA VAL A 525 42.40 3.31 25.62
C VAL A 525 41.12 4.06 25.32
N ILE A 526 40.10 3.92 26.16
CA ILE A 526 38.89 4.74 26.12
C ILE A 526 38.91 5.69 27.32
N ASN A 527 38.36 6.88 27.17
CA ASN A 527 38.38 7.95 28.18
C ASN A 527 37.10 8.78 28.10
N SER A 528 36.58 9.27 29.23
CA SER A 528 35.48 10.25 29.23
C SER A 528 35.99 11.69 29.07
N TYR A 529 35.39 12.45 28.15
CA TYR A 529 35.63 13.87 27.96
C TYR A 529 34.86 14.72 29.00
N THR A 530 33.56 14.47 29.20
CA THR A 530 32.72 15.27 30.13
C THR A 530 33.00 14.97 31.61
N ASN A 531 33.49 13.76 31.90
CA ASN A 531 33.74 13.19 33.22
C ASN A 531 32.45 12.82 34.01
N ASP A 532 31.43 12.28 33.34
CA ASP A 532 30.15 11.92 33.94
C ASP A 532 30.14 10.55 34.66
N THR A 533 29.24 10.38 35.63
CA THR A 533 29.36 9.33 36.68
C THR A 533 28.81 7.95 36.32
N TYR A 534 28.44 7.75 35.05
CA TYR A 534 28.02 6.50 34.44
C TYR A 534 27.97 6.75 32.93
N GLN A 535 28.81 6.07 32.15
CA GLN A 535 28.82 6.11 30.68
C GLN A 535 28.98 4.65 30.21
N PRO A 536 27.89 3.96 29.84
CA PRO A 536 27.96 2.62 29.30
C PRO A 536 28.44 2.67 27.86
N TYR A 537 29.17 1.65 27.43
CA TYR A 537 29.56 1.49 26.04
C TYR A 537 29.82 0.02 25.70
N ASP A 538 29.77 -0.28 24.40
CA ASP A 538 30.14 -1.58 23.86
C ASP A 538 31.39 -1.46 23.00
N LEU A 539 32.31 -2.44 23.07
CA LEU A 539 33.61 -2.42 22.39
C LEU A 539 33.70 -3.54 21.36
N ILE A 540 33.86 -3.20 20.08
CA ILE A 540 33.99 -4.17 18.98
C ILE A 540 35.42 -4.14 18.44
N ILE A 541 36.04 -5.31 18.25
CA ILE A 541 37.47 -5.42 17.93
C ILE A 541 37.70 -6.41 16.77
N GLY A 542 38.21 -5.91 15.66
CA GLY A 542 38.36 -6.66 14.41
C GLY A 542 37.10 -6.66 13.57
N ASP A 543 37.09 -7.55 12.57
CA ASP A 543 36.09 -7.73 11.52
C ASP A 543 34.65 -7.65 12.09
N TYR A 544 34.04 -6.46 12.03
CA TYR A 544 32.62 -6.22 12.34
C TYR A 544 31.83 -6.54 11.08
N ILE A 545 30.70 -7.29 11.19
CA ILE A 545 30.06 -7.92 10.03
C ILE A 545 29.74 -6.85 8.99
N ASP A 546 30.38 -6.97 7.83
CA ASP A 546 30.16 -6.13 6.65
C ASP A 546 29.17 -6.80 5.70
N ASP A 547 28.64 -6.03 4.73
CA ASP A 547 27.56 -6.52 3.88
C ASP A 547 28.00 -7.55 2.82
N GLN A 548 27.03 -8.03 2.03
CA GLN A 548 27.22 -9.11 1.07
C GLN A 548 27.99 -8.73 -0.21
N PHE A 549 28.23 -7.44 -0.47
CA PHE A 549 28.83 -6.92 -1.72
C PHE A 549 30.31 -6.53 -1.60
N GLU A 550 30.78 -6.28 -0.39
CA GLU A 550 32.15 -5.92 -0.01
C GLU A 550 33.24 -6.81 -0.66
N GLU A 551 34.40 -6.29 -1.09
CA GLU A 551 34.99 -4.95 -0.94
C GLU A 551 34.65 -4.07 -2.18
N ASN A 552 33.54 -3.30 -2.15
CA ASN A 552 33.01 -2.50 -3.29
C ASN A 552 33.34 -1.00 -3.23
N ASP A 553 34.40 -0.65 -2.50
CA ASP A 553 34.97 0.66 -2.15
C ASP A 553 35.59 1.47 -3.32
N ASP A 554 35.73 0.91 -4.54
CA ASP A 554 36.13 1.71 -5.71
C ASP A 554 35.54 1.26 -7.07
N TRP A 555 35.57 2.17 -8.05
CA TRP A 555 35.25 2.03 -9.48
C TRP A 555 35.69 0.73 -10.19
N LEU A 556 36.66 0.00 -9.63
CA LEU A 556 37.23 -1.23 -10.17
C LEU A 556 36.75 -2.49 -9.42
N THR A 557 36.10 -2.33 -8.27
CA THR A 557 35.54 -3.40 -7.43
C THR A 557 34.01 -3.38 -7.34
N ALA A 558 33.37 -2.26 -7.69
CA ALA A 558 31.92 -2.03 -7.79
C ALA A 558 31.07 -3.30 -8.05
N ALA A 559 30.02 -3.49 -7.26
CA ALA A 559 29.27 -4.73 -7.21
C ALA A 559 28.12 -4.82 -8.25
N PRO A 560 27.91 -5.98 -8.90
CA PRO A 560 26.79 -6.20 -9.80
C PRO A 560 25.48 -6.40 -9.02
N ILE A 561 24.45 -5.64 -9.37
CA ILE A 561 23.09 -5.83 -8.86
C ILE A 561 22.11 -6.19 -9.99
N ASP A 562 21.06 -6.93 -9.66
CA ASP A 562 19.93 -7.22 -10.55
C ASP A 562 18.85 -6.16 -10.32
N SER A 563 18.41 -5.44 -11.37
CA SER A 563 17.39 -4.40 -11.26
C SER A 563 16.01 -4.96 -10.87
N ASN A 564 15.19 -4.09 -10.26
CA ASN A 564 13.91 -4.43 -9.65
C ASN A 564 14.03 -5.45 -8.49
N THR A 565 15.20 -5.48 -7.83
CA THR A 565 15.46 -6.23 -6.59
C THR A 565 15.65 -5.25 -5.44
N LEU A 566 15.01 -5.51 -4.30
CA LEU A 566 15.31 -4.82 -3.04
C LEU A 566 16.50 -5.50 -2.36
N TYR A 567 17.46 -4.70 -1.92
CA TYR A 567 18.58 -5.13 -1.10
C TYR A 567 18.48 -4.45 0.27
N THR A 568 18.40 -5.25 1.33
CA THR A 568 18.38 -4.79 2.72
C THR A 568 19.66 -5.21 3.43
N ASN A 569 19.89 -4.64 4.63
CA ASN A 569 21.06 -4.90 5.46
C ASN A 569 22.39 -4.59 4.73
N LEU A 570 22.39 -3.51 3.94
CA LEU A 570 23.61 -2.94 3.35
C LEU A 570 24.23 -1.96 4.34
N ILE A 571 25.55 -1.78 4.33
CA ILE A 571 26.25 -0.99 5.34
C ILE A 571 27.29 -0.06 4.70
N CYS A 572 26.91 1.22 4.54
CA CYS A 572 27.76 2.20 3.87
C CYS A 572 28.85 2.70 4.83
N ARG A 573 30.05 2.13 4.76
CA ARG A 573 31.20 2.47 5.63
C ARG A 573 32.25 3.36 4.94
N ASP A 574 32.43 3.19 3.64
CA ASP A 574 32.96 4.24 2.77
C ASP A 574 32.08 4.43 1.52
N SER A 575 32.62 4.52 0.30
CA SER A 575 31.81 4.78 -0.91
C SER A 575 31.40 3.46 -1.56
N ASP A 576 30.14 3.04 -1.41
CA ASP A 576 29.62 1.86 -2.08
C ASP A 576 29.40 2.11 -3.57
N PHE A 577 30.13 1.40 -4.45
CA PHE A 577 29.88 1.44 -5.89
C PHE A 577 29.07 0.23 -6.38
N TYR A 578 28.02 0.47 -7.16
CA TYR A 578 27.17 -0.58 -7.76
C TYR A 578 26.97 -0.39 -9.26
N TYR A 579 26.66 -1.48 -9.97
CA TYR A 579 26.40 -1.43 -11.41
C TYR A 579 25.28 -2.38 -11.90
N PHE A 580 24.48 -1.90 -12.85
CA PHE A 580 23.31 -2.57 -13.43
C PHE A 580 23.11 -2.23 -14.92
N TRP A 581 22.23 -2.94 -15.64
CA TRP A 581 21.98 -2.71 -17.07
C TRP A 581 20.66 -1.97 -17.30
N ALA A 582 20.65 -0.99 -18.22
CA ALA A 582 19.44 -0.35 -18.72
C ALA A 582 19.52 -0.11 -20.24
N ASP A 583 18.37 -0.15 -20.92
CA ASP A 583 18.27 0.03 -22.38
C ASP A 583 17.92 1.49 -22.77
N GLU A 584 18.33 1.93 -23.97
CA GLU A 584 18.13 3.32 -24.45
C GLU A 584 16.65 3.75 -24.37
N GLY A 585 16.38 4.74 -23.52
CA GLY A 585 15.05 5.29 -23.23
C GLY A 585 14.47 4.92 -21.86
N TYR A 586 14.90 3.82 -21.23
CA TYR A 586 14.29 3.33 -19.98
C TYR A 586 14.49 4.32 -18.82
N LEU A 587 13.54 4.37 -17.88
CA LEU A 587 13.66 5.14 -16.66
C LEU A 587 14.43 4.33 -15.62
N ILE A 588 15.41 4.98 -15.01
CA ILE A 588 16.19 4.49 -13.88
C ILE A 588 15.68 5.25 -12.65
N ASN A 589 15.30 4.50 -11.61
CA ASN A 589 14.81 5.01 -10.32
C ASN A 589 15.71 4.38 -9.25
N ILE A 590 16.77 5.07 -8.83
CA ILE A 590 17.69 4.60 -7.78
C ILE A 590 17.22 5.22 -6.47
N LYS A 591 16.73 4.40 -5.55
CA LYS A 591 16.30 4.79 -4.21
C LYS A 591 17.19 4.14 -3.16
N ILE A 592 17.51 4.89 -2.12
CA ILE A 592 17.96 4.34 -0.83
C ILE A 592 17.08 4.87 0.29
N GLU A 593 16.86 4.03 1.31
CA GLU A 593 16.20 4.42 2.56
C GLU A 593 17.13 4.04 3.74
N PHE A 594 17.34 4.97 4.67
CA PHE A 594 18.25 4.93 5.82
C PHE A 594 17.69 5.82 6.94
N SER A 595 18.39 5.94 8.09
CA SER A 595 17.95 6.80 9.19
C SER A 595 18.80 8.07 9.31
N TYR A 596 18.21 9.26 9.16
CA TYR A 596 18.93 10.54 9.34
C TYR A 596 19.46 10.74 10.78
N ILE A 597 18.98 9.93 11.73
CA ILE A 597 19.45 9.91 13.12
C ILE A 597 20.80 9.15 13.22
N GLN A 598 21.11 8.28 12.27
CA GLN A 598 22.36 7.50 12.20
C GLN A 598 23.45 8.14 11.33
N GLY A 599 23.11 9.12 10.47
CA GLY A 599 24.06 9.81 9.60
C GLY A 599 23.42 10.47 8.37
N ASP A 600 24.22 10.73 7.32
CA ASP A 600 23.78 11.36 6.06
C ASP A 600 24.40 10.64 4.83
N LEU A 601 23.57 10.04 3.96
CA LEU A 601 23.98 9.37 2.71
C LEU A 601 23.59 10.20 1.48
N ASP A 602 24.56 10.53 0.64
CA ASP A 602 24.34 11.02 -0.71
C ASP A 602 24.22 9.83 -1.70
N ILE A 603 23.58 10.03 -2.86
CA ILE A 603 23.74 9.14 -4.03
C ILE A 603 24.13 9.90 -5.30
N TYR A 604 24.99 9.28 -6.10
CA TYR A 604 25.57 9.85 -7.31
C TYR A 604 25.54 8.85 -8.48
N LEU A 605 24.93 9.20 -9.61
CA LEU A 605 24.93 8.40 -10.85
C LEU A 605 25.99 8.94 -11.81
N TRP A 606 26.85 8.09 -12.40
CA TRP A 606 28.13 8.54 -12.99
C TRP A 606 28.36 8.25 -14.49
N ASP A 607 29.01 9.20 -15.18
CA ASP A 607 29.49 9.05 -16.57
C ASP A 607 30.91 8.49 -16.61
N TYR A 608 31.01 7.17 -16.78
CA TYR A 608 32.25 6.41 -16.98
C TYR A 608 33.19 7.00 -18.05
N TRP A 609 32.67 7.76 -19.04
CA TRP A 609 33.47 8.34 -20.12
C TRP A 609 33.98 9.76 -19.85
N SER A 610 33.44 10.47 -18.84
CA SER A 610 33.77 11.87 -18.59
C SER A 610 34.28 12.23 -17.20
N ASP A 611 34.34 11.30 -16.24
CA ASP A 611 34.89 11.54 -14.88
C ASP A 611 34.05 12.62 -14.13
N THR A 612 32.72 12.52 -14.30
CA THR A 612 31.69 13.42 -13.72
C THR A 612 30.35 12.70 -13.56
N THR A 613 29.52 13.15 -12.63
CA THR A 613 28.15 12.65 -12.45
C THR A 613 27.20 13.07 -13.58
N TRP A 614 26.21 12.21 -13.86
CA TRP A 614 25.04 12.50 -14.69
C TRP A 614 23.93 13.18 -13.87
N GLU A 615 23.65 12.67 -12.67
CA GLU A 615 22.68 13.22 -11.73
C GLU A 615 23.08 12.82 -10.28
N SER A 616 22.52 13.49 -9.28
CA SER A 616 22.82 13.25 -7.86
C SER A 616 21.67 13.66 -6.95
N SER A 617 21.43 12.92 -5.88
CA SER A 617 20.51 13.30 -4.80
C SER A 617 21.32 13.42 -3.50
N THR A 618 21.13 14.54 -2.80
CA THR A 618 21.99 15.01 -1.69
C THR A 618 21.14 15.84 -0.71
N SER A 619 20.28 15.20 0.08
CA SER A 619 19.33 15.86 0.99
C SER A 619 19.86 15.96 2.43
N ILE A 620 19.05 15.56 3.42
CA ILE A 620 19.35 15.22 4.83
C ILE A 620 18.14 14.44 5.41
N SER A 621 17.46 13.67 4.56
CA SER A 621 16.22 12.95 4.87
C SER A 621 16.55 11.47 5.10
N ASN A 622 15.59 10.67 5.57
CA ASN A 622 15.74 9.20 5.56
C ASN A 622 15.92 8.58 4.17
N ASN A 623 15.88 9.36 3.08
CA ASN A 623 15.98 8.80 1.74
C ASN A 623 16.56 9.75 0.68
N GLU A 624 17.14 9.12 -0.33
CA GLU A 624 17.61 9.77 -1.55
C GLU A 624 17.04 9.07 -2.78
N ASN A 625 16.78 9.85 -3.85
CA ASN A 625 16.21 9.32 -5.08
C ASN A 625 16.79 10.00 -6.35
N ILE A 626 17.40 9.21 -7.23
CA ILE A 626 17.74 9.62 -8.61
C ILE A 626 16.74 9.01 -9.60
N VAL A 627 15.99 9.90 -10.26
CA VAL A 627 15.17 9.58 -11.44
C VAL A 627 15.90 10.05 -12.70
N PHE A 628 16.27 9.11 -13.59
CA PHE A 628 17.10 9.41 -14.77
C PHE A 628 16.68 8.59 -16.01
N THR A 629 16.66 9.20 -17.20
CA THR A 629 16.36 8.49 -18.46
C THR A 629 17.64 7.95 -19.10
N ALA A 630 17.73 6.63 -19.28
CA ALA A 630 18.87 5.93 -19.88
C ALA A 630 19.18 6.47 -21.30
N ASN A 631 20.32 7.14 -21.47
CA ASN A 631 20.68 7.81 -22.72
C ASN A 631 21.22 6.86 -23.81
N VAL A 632 21.58 5.63 -23.43
CA VAL A 632 22.08 4.53 -24.28
C VAL A 632 21.79 3.18 -23.62
N SER A 633 21.72 2.11 -24.42
CA SER A 633 21.79 0.72 -23.91
C SER A 633 23.23 0.37 -23.50
N ASP A 634 23.54 0.42 -22.21
CA ASP A 634 24.82 0.01 -21.65
C ASP A 634 24.68 -0.33 -20.14
N TRP A 635 25.79 -0.65 -19.48
CA TRP A 635 25.84 -0.68 -18.02
C TRP A 635 25.90 0.73 -17.44
N TYR A 636 25.19 0.94 -16.33
CA TYR A 636 25.15 2.17 -15.53
C TYR A 636 25.81 1.89 -14.18
N GLU A 637 26.61 2.85 -13.70
CA GLU A 637 27.40 2.76 -12.46
C GLU A 637 26.99 3.93 -11.54
N PHE A 638 26.75 3.65 -10.26
CA PHE A 638 26.42 4.67 -9.26
C PHE A 638 27.17 4.41 -7.94
N GLU A 639 27.19 5.45 -7.12
CA GLU A 639 27.84 5.52 -5.81
C GLU A 639 26.77 5.85 -4.76
N VAL A 640 26.73 5.10 -3.67
CA VAL A 640 26.18 5.56 -2.39
C VAL A 640 27.36 6.09 -1.58
N HIS A 641 27.24 7.31 -1.05
CA HIS A 641 28.37 8.06 -0.52
C HIS A 641 28.09 8.49 0.92
N ASN A 642 28.82 7.87 1.85
CA ASN A 642 28.81 8.24 3.25
C ASN A 642 29.37 9.66 3.47
N TYR A 643 28.55 10.57 4.01
CA TYR A 643 28.95 11.94 4.33
C TYR A 643 29.36 12.11 5.81
N GLU A 644 28.54 11.61 6.73
CA GLU A 644 28.80 11.54 8.18
C GLU A 644 28.25 10.19 8.73
N ASP A 645 29.12 9.38 9.34
CA ASP A 645 28.92 8.14 10.12
C ASP A 645 28.43 6.83 9.44
N ASN A 646 28.90 5.67 9.94
CA ASN A 646 28.64 4.34 9.35
C ASN A 646 27.15 3.94 9.47
N MET A 647 26.42 3.87 8.35
CA MET A 647 24.98 3.62 8.35
C MET A 647 24.57 2.28 7.72
N ASN A 648 23.54 1.68 8.30
CA ASN A 648 22.74 0.67 7.63
C ASN A 648 21.77 1.34 6.64
N TYR A 649 21.53 0.72 5.49
CA TYR A 649 20.53 1.18 4.52
C TYR A 649 19.89 0.04 3.73
N SER A 650 18.77 0.36 3.09
CA SER A 650 18.18 -0.45 2.03
C SER A 650 18.28 0.26 0.69
N MET A 651 18.32 -0.51 -0.40
CA MET A 651 18.54 -0.02 -1.75
C MET A 651 17.62 -0.71 -2.75
N PHE A 652 16.94 0.07 -3.58
CA PHE A 652 16.12 -0.42 -4.67
C PHE A 652 16.43 0.33 -5.97
N VAL A 653 16.82 -0.42 -7.00
CA VAL A 653 17.10 0.15 -8.34
C VAL A 653 16.06 -0.36 -9.33
N GLU A 654 15.07 0.47 -9.59
CA GLU A 654 14.05 0.23 -10.60
C GLU A 654 14.58 0.56 -12.00
N VAL A 655 14.31 -0.30 -12.97
CA VAL A 655 14.56 -0.05 -14.40
C VAL A 655 13.26 -0.27 -15.15
N ILE A 656 12.51 0.82 -15.30
CA ILE A 656 11.17 0.86 -15.89
C ILE A 656 11.29 1.11 -17.41
N SER A 657 10.54 0.38 -18.22
CA SER A 657 10.30 0.80 -19.61
C SER A 657 9.44 2.06 -19.60
N ILE A 658 9.95 3.20 -20.10
CA ILE A 658 9.09 4.38 -20.23
C ILE A 658 7.89 4.11 -21.14
N ASP A 659 6.81 4.80 -20.81
CA ASP A 659 5.50 4.69 -21.44
C ASP A 659 5.45 5.33 -22.85
N ASP A 660 4.25 5.43 -23.43
CA ASP A 660 4.02 5.88 -24.80
C ASP A 660 4.17 7.40 -25.00
N ILE A 661 3.82 7.88 -26.19
CA ILE A 661 3.98 9.27 -26.63
C ILE A 661 2.85 10.23 -26.20
N TYR A 662 1.84 9.76 -25.47
CA TYR A 662 0.68 10.55 -25.05
C TYR A 662 0.71 11.04 -23.59
N GLU A 663 1.62 10.50 -22.76
CA GLU A 663 1.82 10.90 -21.36
C GLU A 663 2.18 12.39 -21.15
N ASP A 664 1.88 12.99 -20.00
CA ASP A 664 1.24 12.41 -18.80
C ASP A 664 -0.31 12.39 -18.98
N ASN A 665 -0.97 11.22 -19.03
CA ASN A 665 -2.41 11.08 -19.32
C ASN A 665 -3.24 10.24 -18.34
N ASP A 666 -2.70 10.02 -17.15
CA ASP A 666 -3.27 9.39 -15.95
C ASP A 666 -4.62 9.97 -15.46
N GLY A 667 -5.13 11.06 -16.07
CA GLY A 667 -6.43 11.63 -15.70
C GLY A 667 -7.12 12.55 -16.72
N PRO A 668 -8.44 12.83 -16.55
CA PRO A 668 -9.26 13.51 -17.58
C PRO A 668 -8.96 15.01 -17.80
N LEU A 669 -8.18 15.65 -16.93
CA LEU A 669 -7.80 17.07 -17.05
C LEU A 669 -6.54 17.24 -17.91
N GLU A 670 -5.68 16.23 -17.89
CA GLU A 670 -4.37 16.10 -18.55
C GLU A 670 -4.57 15.50 -19.95
N ALA A 671 -5.34 14.40 -19.99
CA ALA A 671 -5.85 13.66 -21.14
C ALA A 671 -5.85 14.38 -22.52
N PRO A 672 -5.01 13.96 -23.48
CA PRO A 672 -4.86 14.64 -24.76
C PRO A 672 -6.11 14.51 -25.66
N LEU A 673 -6.34 15.51 -26.49
CA LEU A 673 -7.52 15.58 -27.37
C LEU A 673 -7.27 14.85 -28.71
N LEU A 674 -7.87 13.67 -28.86
CA LEU A 674 -7.76 12.83 -30.06
C LEU A 674 -8.80 13.21 -31.15
N GLU A 675 -8.47 12.88 -32.41
CA GLU A 675 -9.41 12.88 -33.54
C GLU A 675 -9.89 11.43 -33.83
N TYR A 676 -10.92 11.25 -34.64
CA TYR A 676 -11.34 9.90 -35.06
C TYR A 676 -10.24 9.22 -35.89
N GLY A 677 -9.76 8.06 -35.45
CA GLY A 677 -8.60 7.37 -36.01
C GLY A 677 -8.34 6.02 -35.34
N THR A 678 -7.13 5.50 -35.57
CA THR A 678 -6.59 4.32 -34.88
C THR A 678 -5.19 4.68 -34.40
N TYR A 679 -4.93 4.42 -33.14
CA TYR A 679 -3.74 4.72 -32.37
C TYR A 679 -3.14 3.37 -31.97
N MET A 680 -1.86 3.17 -32.28
CA MET A 680 -1.15 1.89 -32.15
C MET A 680 0.15 2.16 -31.43
N ASP A 681 0.80 1.10 -30.94
CA ASP A 681 2.02 1.19 -30.15
C ASP A 681 1.77 2.01 -28.86
N LEU A 682 0.57 1.85 -28.29
CA LEU A 682 0.17 2.40 -26.99
C LEU A 682 0.51 1.41 -25.87
N VAL A 683 0.76 1.90 -24.66
CA VAL A 683 0.98 1.07 -23.48
C VAL A 683 0.12 1.60 -22.33
N CYS A 684 -0.46 0.68 -21.56
CA CYS A 684 -1.20 0.99 -20.34
C CYS A 684 -0.32 0.50 -19.17
N ILE A 685 0.44 1.40 -18.55
CA ILE A 685 1.17 1.13 -17.30
C ILE A 685 0.31 1.57 -16.09
N ASP A 686 -0.38 2.72 -16.19
CA ASP A 686 -1.41 3.16 -15.24
C ASP A 686 -2.83 3.31 -15.86
N ILE A 687 -3.38 4.51 -16.04
CA ILE A 687 -4.78 4.77 -16.43
C ILE A 687 -4.87 5.75 -17.60
N ASP A 688 -5.03 5.23 -18.82
CA ASP A 688 -4.94 6.06 -20.02
C ASP A 688 -6.25 6.81 -20.28
N SER A 689 -6.24 8.13 -20.00
CA SER A 689 -7.37 9.01 -20.30
C SER A 689 -7.17 9.77 -21.61
N TYR A 690 -8.08 9.60 -22.57
CA TYR A 690 -8.07 10.33 -23.84
C TYR A 690 -9.34 11.15 -24.05
N ASN A 691 -9.19 12.46 -24.23
CA ASN A 691 -10.32 13.34 -24.51
C ASN A 691 -10.74 13.26 -25.99
N VAL A 692 -12.05 13.17 -26.26
CA VAL A 692 -12.60 13.08 -27.63
C VAL A 692 -13.84 13.97 -27.81
N SER A 693 -13.88 14.74 -28.89
CA SER A 693 -14.98 15.67 -29.21
C SER A 693 -16.12 14.98 -29.98
N LEU A 694 -17.21 14.62 -29.28
CA LEU A 694 -18.34 13.88 -29.86
C LEU A 694 -19.48 14.81 -30.32
N THR A 695 -20.36 14.32 -31.21
CA THR A 695 -21.44 15.13 -31.82
C THR A 695 -22.85 14.58 -31.56
N GLU A 696 -23.75 15.42 -31.05
CA GLU A 696 -25.15 15.09 -30.74
C GLU A 696 -25.86 14.33 -31.87
N ASN A 697 -26.42 13.16 -31.55
CA ASN A 697 -27.11 12.20 -32.43
C ASN A 697 -26.21 11.40 -33.41
N THR A 698 -24.88 11.41 -33.29
CA THR A 698 -24.06 10.37 -33.94
C THR A 698 -24.05 9.08 -33.11
N TRP A 699 -23.72 7.96 -33.76
CA TRP A 699 -23.25 6.76 -33.06
C TRP A 699 -21.74 6.70 -33.20
N ILE A 700 -21.07 6.20 -32.17
CA ILE A 700 -19.63 5.99 -32.16
C ILE A 700 -19.32 4.57 -31.69
N ASN A 701 -18.25 4.02 -32.24
CA ASN A 701 -17.60 2.81 -31.79
C ASN A 701 -16.21 3.18 -31.26
N ILE A 702 -15.88 2.70 -30.06
CA ILE A 702 -14.55 2.77 -29.46
C ILE A 702 -14.15 1.33 -29.18
N THR A 703 -13.00 0.90 -29.69
CA THR A 703 -12.44 -0.44 -29.45
C THR A 703 -10.99 -0.31 -29.02
N ILE A 704 -10.60 -1.04 -27.98
CA ILE A 704 -9.18 -1.34 -27.71
C ILE A 704 -8.88 -2.78 -28.14
N TYR A 705 -7.65 -3.03 -28.60
CA TYR A 705 -7.15 -4.37 -28.93
C TYR A 705 -5.86 -4.63 -28.16
N PHE A 706 -5.78 -5.74 -27.43
CA PHE A 706 -4.64 -6.15 -26.60
C PHE A 706 -4.42 -7.68 -26.71
N ASP A 707 -3.44 -8.25 -25.99
CA ASP A 707 -3.18 -9.69 -25.95
C ASP A 707 -3.68 -10.29 -24.63
N SER A 708 -4.75 -11.09 -24.67
CA SER A 708 -5.34 -11.68 -23.45
C SER A 708 -4.53 -12.85 -22.87
N GLU A 709 -3.41 -13.27 -23.48
CA GLU A 709 -2.40 -14.11 -22.82
C GLU A 709 -1.38 -13.26 -22.00
N ALA A 710 -1.37 -11.93 -22.12
CA ALA A 710 -0.49 -11.02 -21.39
C ALA A 710 -1.16 -10.35 -20.18
N GLY A 711 -2.46 -10.09 -20.24
CA GLY A 711 -3.25 -9.45 -19.18
C GLY A 711 -4.66 -9.09 -19.65
N ASP A 712 -5.34 -8.20 -18.94
CA ASP A 712 -6.72 -7.78 -19.26
C ASP A 712 -6.91 -6.28 -19.03
N LEU A 713 -7.61 -5.60 -19.95
CA LEU A 713 -7.86 -4.15 -19.93
C LEU A 713 -9.36 -3.85 -20.03
N ASP A 714 -9.89 -3.06 -19.09
CA ASP A 714 -11.27 -2.58 -19.11
C ASP A 714 -11.39 -1.23 -19.83
N LEU A 715 -12.49 -1.04 -20.59
CA LEU A 715 -12.71 0.15 -21.40
C LEU A 715 -13.92 0.95 -20.92
N TYR A 716 -13.73 2.26 -20.73
CA TYR A 716 -14.75 3.20 -20.28
C TYR A 716 -14.92 4.40 -21.22
N LEU A 717 -16.10 5.01 -21.15
CA LEU A 717 -16.42 6.30 -21.75
C LEU A 717 -17.13 7.18 -20.72
N LEU A 718 -16.54 8.31 -20.36
CA LEU A 718 -17.03 9.22 -19.32
C LEU A 718 -17.66 10.50 -19.92
N TYR A 719 -18.70 11.02 -19.25
CA TYR A 719 -19.23 12.37 -19.50
C TYR A 719 -18.23 13.44 -18.99
N PRO A 720 -18.31 14.71 -19.46
CA PRO A 720 -17.44 15.82 -19.02
C PRO A 720 -17.57 16.26 -17.53
N ASN A 721 -18.18 15.43 -16.69
CA ASN A 721 -18.25 15.55 -15.24
C ASN A 721 -17.75 14.26 -14.54
N SER A 722 -16.91 13.49 -15.24
CA SER A 722 -16.31 12.20 -14.86
C SER A 722 -17.29 11.06 -14.49
N SER A 723 -18.61 11.25 -14.60
CA SER A 723 -19.56 10.14 -14.43
C SER A 723 -19.58 9.27 -15.68
N SER A 724 -19.55 7.94 -15.51
CA SER A 724 -19.58 6.99 -16.62
C SER A 724 -20.82 7.12 -17.53
N ALA A 725 -20.57 7.04 -18.83
CA ALA A 725 -21.57 7.10 -19.91
C ALA A 725 -21.79 5.74 -20.57
N ALA A 726 -20.72 4.95 -20.72
CA ALA A 726 -20.71 3.56 -21.14
C ALA A 726 -19.40 2.89 -20.70
N TRP A 727 -19.37 1.55 -20.74
CA TRP A 727 -18.22 0.72 -20.42
C TRP A 727 -18.32 -0.63 -21.14
N SER A 728 -17.21 -1.34 -21.26
CA SER A 728 -17.07 -2.68 -21.84
C SER A 728 -16.01 -3.44 -21.06
N PHE A 729 -16.37 -4.63 -20.57
CA PHE A 729 -15.52 -5.54 -19.80
C PHE A 729 -15.68 -6.96 -20.37
N SER A 730 -14.60 -7.71 -20.61
CA SER A 730 -14.64 -9.12 -21.02
C SER A 730 -13.44 -9.91 -20.47
N TYR A 731 -12.91 -10.87 -21.23
CA TYR A 731 -11.68 -11.66 -20.97
C TYR A 731 -11.12 -12.10 -22.34
N THR A 732 -11.04 -11.17 -23.30
CA THR A 732 -10.67 -11.45 -24.70
C THR A 732 -9.87 -10.29 -25.28
N ASP A 733 -9.14 -10.54 -26.37
CA ASP A 733 -8.20 -9.62 -27.05
C ASP A 733 -8.76 -8.22 -27.48
N ASN A 734 -10.01 -7.88 -27.15
CA ASN A 734 -10.59 -6.57 -27.41
C ASN A 734 -11.76 -6.18 -26.47
N GLU A 735 -11.79 -4.94 -25.99
CA GLU A 735 -12.99 -4.32 -25.44
C GLU A 735 -13.65 -3.36 -26.43
N THR A 736 -14.98 -3.16 -26.35
CA THR A 736 -15.70 -2.35 -27.35
C THR A 736 -16.97 -1.65 -26.85
N ILE A 737 -16.94 -0.32 -26.84
CA ILE A 737 -18.08 0.56 -26.53
C ILE A 737 -18.78 1.03 -27.81
N PHE A 738 -20.04 0.64 -27.97
CA PHE A 738 -20.98 1.27 -28.91
C PHE A 738 -21.90 2.26 -28.19
N PHE A 739 -21.76 3.55 -28.48
CA PHE A 739 -22.49 4.63 -27.77
C PHE A 739 -23.27 5.54 -28.71
N GLN A 740 -24.46 5.98 -28.28
CA GLN A 740 -25.22 7.04 -28.95
C GLN A 740 -24.98 8.38 -28.24
N VAL A 741 -24.37 9.32 -28.96
CA VAL A 741 -23.96 10.60 -28.40
C VAL A 741 -25.18 11.49 -28.12
N LEU A 742 -25.47 11.72 -26.84
CA LEU A 742 -26.66 12.47 -26.41
C LEU A 742 -26.49 13.99 -26.45
N PHE A 743 -25.26 14.50 -26.34
CA PHE A 743 -24.91 15.92 -26.36
C PHE A 743 -23.58 16.16 -27.09
N SER A 744 -23.43 17.29 -27.80
CA SER A 744 -22.16 17.64 -28.47
C SER A 744 -21.15 18.22 -27.48
N GLU A 745 -20.44 17.35 -26.76
CA GLU A 745 -19.49 17.72 -25.70
C GLU A 745 -18.19 16.91 -25.85
N VAL A 746 -17.18 17.22 -25.02
CA VAL A 746 -15.96 16.40 -24.92
C VAL A 746 -16.24 15.28 -23.92
N TYR A 747 -15.98 14.04 -24.34
CA TYR A 747 -16.05 12.86 -23.50
C TYR A 747 -14.62 12.34 -23.29
N THR A 748 -14.39 11.60 -22.21
CA THR A 748 -13.08 10.97 -21.94
C THR A 748 -13.23 9.48 -22.19
N VAL A 749 -12.44 8.93 -23.12
CA VAL A 749 -12.15 7.50 -23.18
C VAL A 749 -11.16 7.22 -22.05
N TRP A 750 -11.36 6.14 -21.32
CA TRP A 750 -10.55 5.78 -20.16
C TRP A 750 -10.27 4.28 -20.25
N VAL A 751 -9.00 3.90 -20.14
CA VAL A 751 -8.52 2.51 -20.19
C VAL A 751 -7.81 2.24 -18.86
N GLU A 752 -8.10 1.10 -18.24
CA GLU A 752 -7.43 0.68 -17.00
C GLU A 752 -7.15 -0.83 -17.06
N TYR A 753 -6.06 -1.27 -16.43
CA TYR A 753 -5.74 -2.69 -16.31
C TYR A 753 -6.52 -3.35 -15.17
N TYR A 754 -6.90 -4.62 -15.36
CA TYR A 754 -7.66 -5.38 -14.36
C TYR A 754 -6.78 -6.34 -13.53
N ASP A 755 -5.90 -7.11 -14.18
CA ASP A 755 -5.05 -8.14 -13.51
C ASP A 755 -3.52 -7.91 -13.65
N PHE A 756 -3.04 -7.15 -14.66
CA PHE A 756 -1.60 -6.95 -14.93
C PHE A 756 -1.27 -5.57 -15.55
N GLN A 757 -0.26 -4.88 -15.01
CA GLN A 757 0.28 -3.61 -15.52
C GLN A 757 1.21 -3.80 -16.75
N ASN A 758 1.49 -2.70 -17.45
CA ASN A 758 2.42 -2.61 -18.60
C ASN A 758 1.95 -3.42 -19.83
N MET A 759 0.72 -3.13 -20.25
CA MET A 759 -0.01 -3.81 -21.31
C MET A 759 0.03 -3.04 -22.64
N ASN A 760 0.58 -3.64 -23.69
CA ASN A 760 0.62 -3.03 -25.03
C ASN A 760 -0.73 -3.19 -25.74
N TYR A 761 -1.27 -2.12 -26.32
CA TYR A 761 -2.58 -2.15 -26.98
C TYR A 761 -2.74 -1.19 -28.18
N THR A 762 -3.95 -1.11 -28.72
CA THR A 762 -4.32 -0.28 -29.88
C THR A 762 -5.74 0.25 -29.75
N LEU A 763 -5.89 1.57 -29.66
CA LEU A 763 -7.17 2.28 -29.53
C LEU A 763 -7.73 2.72 -30.90
N ALA A 764 -8.96 2.34 -31.21
CA ALA A 764 -9.69 2.73 -32.42
C ALA A 764 -10.98 3.50 -32.09
N ILE A 765 -11.15 4.70 -32.66
CA ILE A 765 -12.31 5.57 -32.43
C ILE A 765 -12.96 5.97 -33.75
N HIS A 766 -14.21 5.54 -33.98
CA HIS A 766 -14.90 5.70 -35.27
C HIS A 766 -16.37 6.13 -35.13
N GLU A 767 -16.84 7.03 -36.02
CA GLU A 767 -18.26 7.36 -36.18
C GLU A 767 -18.95 6.28 -37.04
N THR A 768 -20.06 5.71 -36.56
CA THR A 768 -20.84 4.67 -37.25
C THR A 768 -22.30 5.08 -37.51
N THR A 769 -22.99 4.35 -38.39
CA THR A 769 -24.41 4.57 -38.73
C THR A 769 -25.30 3.33 -38.63
N SER A 770 -24.74 2.17 -38.27
CA SER A 770 -25.48 0.95 -37.93
C SER A 770 -24.90 0.31 -36.67
N ILE A 771 -25.61 -0.69 -36.13
CA ILE A 771 -25.34 -1.32 -34.83
C ILE A 771 -25.38 -2.86 -34.87
N TRP A 772 -25.39 -3.48 -36.07
CA TRP A 772 -25.42 -4.94 -36.23
C TRP A 772 -24.67 -5.47 -37.47
N ASP A 773 -23.89 -4.63 -38.13
CA ASP A 773 -23.23 -4.92 -39.41
C ASP A 773 -21.86 -5.57 -39.15
N ASP A 774 -21.46 -6.59 -39.91
CA ASP A 774 -20.14 -7.25 -39.73
C ASP A 774 -19.00 -6.57 -40.52
N ASN A 775 -17.77 -7.02 -40.28
CA ASN A 775 -16.54 -6.45 -40.85
C ASN A 775 -16.42 -6.50 -42.40
N TYR A 776 -17.38 -7.12 -43.09
CA TYR A 776 -17.44 -7.21 -44.55
C TYR A 776 -18.57 -6.39 -45.18
N GLU A 777 -19.33 -5.62 -44.38
CA GLU A 777 -20.44 -4.77 -44.83
C GLU A 777 -20.00 -3.38 -45.35
N GLU A 778 -20.82 -2.62 -46.10
CA GLU A 778 -22.12 -2.96 -46.69
C GLU A 778 -21.94 -3.77 -47.99
N ASN A 779 -22.41 -5.02 -48.04
CA ASN A 779 -22.26 -5.96 -49.15
C ASN A 779 -23.58 -6.59 -49.66
N ASP A 780 -24.72 -6.18 -49.08
CA ASP A 780 -26.15 -6.49 -49.31
C ASP A 780 -26.66 -6.58 -50.78
N ASN A 781 -25.81 -6.31 -51.78
CA ASN A 781 -26.15 -6.47 -53.19
C ASN A 781 -24.92 -6.64 -54.11
N PHE A 782 -25.14 -7.27 -55.28
CA PHE A 782 -24.14 -7.46 -56.34
C PHE A 782 -23.41 -6.19 -56.85
N GLY A 783 -23.86 -4.99 -56.49
CA GLY A 783 -23.20 -3.72 -56.80
C GLY A 783 -22.17 -3.28 -55.77
N MET A 784 -22.20 -3.86 -54.56
CA MET A 784 -21.35 -3.57 -53.41
C MET A 784 -20.56 -4.81 -52.92
N ALA A 785 -20.93 -6.00 -53.41
CA ALA A 785 -20.39 -7.31 -53.06
C ALA A 785 -18.89 -7.39 -52.71
N TYR A 786 -18.59 -7.91 -51.51
CA TYR A 786 -17.26 -7.83 -50.91
C TYR A 786 -16.27 -8.86 -51.50
N PRO A 787 -15.03 -8.46 -51.87
CA PRO A 787 -14.07 -9.36 -52.51
C PRO A 787 -13.39 -10.32 -51.53
N ILE A 788 -13.61 -11.63 -51.70
CA ILE A 788 -13.02 -12.68 -50.85
C ILE A 788 -12.16 -13.69 -51.63
N SER A 789 -11.34 -14.45 -50.89
CA SER A 789 -10.27 -15.30 -51.45
C SER A 789 -10.60 -16.79 -51.36
N ILE A 790 -10.12 -17.55 -52.35
CA ILE A 790 -10.16 -19.02 -52.33
C ILE A 790 -9.06 -19.52 -51.39
N GLY A 791 -9.41 -20.44 -50.49
CA GLY A 791 -8.57 -20.93 -49.39
C GLY A 791 -8.83 -20.21 -48.07
N GLY A 792 -9.83 -19.32 -47.99
CA GLY A 792 -10.23 -18.63 -46.77
C GLY A 792 -11.37 -19.33 -46.04
N THR A 793 -11.34 -19.19 -44.71
CA THR A 793 -12.49 -19.33 -43.81
C THR A 793 -12.78 -17.95 -43.23
N TYR A 794 -14.06 -17.61 -43.14
CA TYR A 794 -14.58 -16.36 -42.61
C TYR A 794 -15.62 -16.74 -41.56
N THR A 795 -15.44 -16.32 -40.31
CA THR A 795 -16.29 -16.72 -39.17
C THR A 795 -17.08 -15.54 -38.63
N ASP A 796 -18.09 -15.83 -37.82
CA ASP A 796 -18.83 -14.85 -37.02
C ASP A 796 -19.57 -13.78 -37.87
N LEU A 797 -19.86 -14.14 -39.14
CA LEU A 797 -20.58 -13.32 -40.11
C LEU A 797 -22.06 -13.22 -39.75
N THR A 798 -22.71 -12.10 -40.07
CA THR A 798 -24.07 -11.80 -39.60
C THR A 798 -25.04 -11.46 -40.73
N ALA A 799 -25.74 -12.47 -41.26
CA ALA A 799 -26.72 -12.32 -42.33
C ALA A 799 -28.02 -11.66 -41.82
N ILE A 800 -28.09 -10.33 -41.94
CA ILE A 800 -29.29 -9.52 -41.59
C ILE A 800 -30.19 -9.31 -42.80
N ASP A 801 -29.62 -9.20 -44.00
CA ASP A 801 -30.35 -9.37 -45.25
C ASP A 801 -29.70 -10.36 -46.24
N TRP A 802 -28.99 -9.90 -47.27
CA TRP A 802 -28.57 -10.69 -48.45
C TRP A 802 -27.09 -10.49 -48.81
N ASP A 803 -26.23 -11.11 -48.02
CA ASP A 803 -24.79 -10.95 -48.08
C ASP A 803 -24.23 -11.46 -49.43
N VAL A 804 -23.58 -10.59 -50.19
CA VAL A 804 -23.01 -10.91 -51.50
C VAL A 804 -21.49 -10.80 -51.47
N TYR A 805 -20.82 -11.92 -51.73
CA TYR A 805 -19.37 -11.97 -51.87
C TYR A 805 -18.94 -12.17 -53.31
N LEU A 806 -17.80 -11.60 -53.67
CA LEU A 806 -17.21 -11.64 -55.01
C LEU A 806 -15.89 -12.43 -54.99
N VAL A 807 -15.84 -13.53 -55.76
CA VAL A 807 -14.65 -14.37 -55.90
C VAL A 807 -14.30 -14.57 -57.39
N PHE A 808 -13.01 -14.56 -57.73
CA PHE A 808 -12.57 -14.78 -59.12
C PHE A 808 -12.13 -16.24 -59.35
N LEU A 809 -12.91 -16.98 -60.13
CA LEU A 809 -12.69 -18.41 -60.33
C LEU A 809 -11.92 -18.71 -61.61
N GLN A 810 -11.16 -19.81 -61.62
CA GLN A 810 -10.38 -20.26 -62.79
C GLN A 810 -11.07 -21.37 -63.57
N ALA A 811 -11.10 -21.26 -64.89
CA ALA A 811 -11.73 -22.23 -65.79
C ALA A 811 -11.24 -23.66 -65.55
N ASN A 812 -12.17 -24.58 -65.29
CA ASN A 812 -11.95 -26.00 -65.04
C ASN A 812 -11.25 -26.35 -63.71
N VAL A 813 -11.11 -25.40 -62.78
CA VAL A 813 -10.77 -25.68 -61.38
C VAL A 813 -12.07 -25.87 -60.60
N THR A 814 -12.19 -26.95 -59.81
CA THR A 814 -13.35 -27.13 -58.93
C THR A 814 -13.09 -26.45 -57.59
N ILE A 815 -14.00 -25.57 -57.19
CA ILE A 815 -14.09 -25.08 -55.81
C ILE A 815 -15.16 -25.85 -55.05
N ASN A 816 -15.02 -25.91 -53.72
CA ASN A 816 -16.13 -26.16 -52.81
C ASN A 816 -16.40 -24.87 -52.02
N ILE A 817 -17.67 -24.58 -51.78
CA ILE A 817 -18.15 -23.55 -50.86
C ILE A 817 -18.96 -24.26 -49.79
N ASN A 818 -18.66 -23.98 -48.53
CA ASN A 818 -19.32 -24.54 -47.36
C ASN A 818 -19.78 -23.37 -46.47
N LEU A 819 -21.07 -23.33 -46.20
CA LEU A 819 -21.72 -22.37 -45.32
C LEU A 819 -22.19 -23.14 -44.08
N GLU A 820 -21.75 -22.80 -42.87
CA GLU A 820 -22.17 -23.48 -41.63
C GLU A 820 -22.89 -22.50 -40.70
N TYR A 821 -24.01 -22.93 -40.11
CA TYR A 821 -24.87 -22.08 -39.28
C TYR A 821 -25.75 -22.90 -38.35
N ASN A 822 -26.36 -22.26 -37.35
CA ASN A 822 -27.29 -22.94 -36.45
C ASN A 822 -28.74 -22.91 -36.98
N TRP A 823 -29.17 -23.99 -37.63
CA TRP A 823 -30.53 -24.16 -38.17
C TRP A 823 -31.68 -24.00 -37.14
N SER A 824 -31.38 -24.07 -35.83
CA SER A 824 -32.40 -23.79 -34.80
C SER A 824 -32.73 -22.30 -34.60
N ASN A 825 -31.93 -21.40 -35.21
CA ASN A 825 -32.14 -19.95 -35.18
C ASN A 825 -32.83 -19.41 -36.46
N GLY A 826 -32.72 -20.11 -37.59
CA GLY A 826 -33.19 -19.68 -38.91
C GLY A 826 -32.69 -20.61 -40.04
N ASP A 827 -32.89 -20.20 -41.30
CA ASP A 827 -32.67 -21.02 -42.51
C ASP A 827 -31.91 -20.16 -43.55
N LEU A 828 -30.66 -20.52 -43.89
CA LEU A 828 -29.84 -19.80 -44.90
C LEU A 828 -29.69 -20.65 -46.17
N ASP A 829 -30.01 -20.06 -47.32
CA ASP A 829 -29.79 -20.64 -48.64
C ASP A 829 -28.49 -20.10 -49.26
N LEU A 830 -27.77 -20.94 -50.00
CA LEU A 830 -26.52 -20.57 -50.68
C LEU A 830 -26.73 -20.54 -52.19
N PHE A 831 -26.47 -19.41 -52.84
CA PHE A 831 -26.62 -19.22 -54.29
C PHE A 831 -25.31 -18.79 -54.95
N LEU A 832 -25.08 -19.24 -56.18
CA LEU A 832 -23.88 -18.94 -56.96
C LEU A 832 -24.24 -18.39 -58.35
N PHE A 833 -23.77 -17.18 -58.66
CA PHE A 833 -24.05 -16.46 -59.91
C PHE A 833 -22.76 -16.16 -60.69
N ASN A 834 -22.83 -16.15 -62.02
CA ASN A 834 -21.69 -15.77 -62.86
C ASN A 834 -21.51 -14.24 -62.98
N SER A 835 -20.50 -13.81 -63.74
CA SER A 835 -20.20 -12.40 -64.05
C SER A 835 -21.34 -11.64 -64.75
N THR A 836 -22.31 -12.32 -65.35
CA THR A 836 -23.53 -11.74 -65.94
C THR A 836 -24.76 -11.79 -65.03
N GLN A 837 -24.57 -12.21 -63.77
CA GLN A 837 -25.62 -12.39 -62.74
C GLN A 837 -26.69 -13.44 -63.14
N ASP A 838 -26.32 -14.39 -64.00
CA ASP A 838 -27.11 -15.62 -64.22
C ASP A 838 -26.75 -16.65 -63.13
N LEU A 839 -27.76 -17.27 -62.51
CA LEU A 839 -27.58 -18.32 -61.52
C LEU A 839 -26.95 -19.57 -62.16
N VAL A 840 -25.83 -20.04 -61.61
CA VAL A 840 -25.06 -21.19 -62.11
C VAL A 840 -25.04 -22.40 -61.16
N SER A 841 -25.23 -22.19 -59.85
CA SER A 841 -25.43 -23.25 -58.86
C SER A 841 -26.20 -22.71 -57.65
N TRP A 842 -26.77 -23.59 -56.83
CA TRP A 842 -27.38 -23.26 -55.53
C TRP A 842 -27.44 -24.51 -54.64
N SER A 843 -27.59 -24.28 -53.34
CA SER A 843 -27.94 -25.29 -52.34
C SER A 843 -28.91 -24.66 -51.33
N ALA A 844 -29.91 -25.42 -50.91
CA ALA A 844 -30.98 -25.00 -49.99
C ALA A 844 -31.55 -26.24 -49.30
N SER A 845 -31.30 -26.41 -48.00
CA SER A 845 -31.59 -27.64 -47.27
C SER A 845 -31.74 -27.41 -45.76
N TYR A 846 -32.68 -28.13 -45.15
CA TYR A 846 -33.06 -27.93 -43.74
C TYR A 846 -32.09 -28.63 -42.78
N ASN A 847 -30.86 -28.13 -42.67
CA ASN A 847 -29.81 -28.59 -41.75
C ASN A 847 -28.78 -27.48 -41.51
N ASN A 848 -27.79 -27.72 -40.63
CA ASN A 848 -26.80 -26.72 -40.20
C ASN A 848 -25.74 -26.33 -41.26
N SER A 849 -25.85 -26.76 -42.52
CA SER A 849 -24.90 -26.32 -43.55
C SER A 849 -25.40 -26.43 -44.99
N GLU A 850 -24.93 -25.52 -45.84
CA GLU A 850 -25.11 -25.54 -47.29
C GLU A 850 -23.79 -25.73 -48.05
N GLN A 851 -23.80 -26.56 -49.10
CA GLN A 851 -22.58 -26.95 -49.81
C GLN A 851 -22.72 -26.90 -51.33
N ILE A 852 -21.83 -26.14 -51.99
CA ILE A 852 -21.74 -26.07 -53.46
C ILE A 852 -20.36 -26.48 -53.93
N ALA A 853 -20.27 -27.57 -54.69
CA ALA A 853 -19.10 -27.90 -55.50
C ALA A 853 -19.30 -27.41 -56.94
N TYR A 854 -18.47 -26.48 -57.42
CA TYR A 854 -18.65 -25.83 -58.73
C TYR A 854 -17.38 -25.78 -59.58
N THR A 855 -17.53 -25.99 -60.89
CA THR A 855 -16.45 -25.98 -61.88
C THR A 855 -16.77 -25.03 -63.04
N PRO A 856 -16.33 -23.76 -63.02
CA PRO A 856 -16.61 -22.79 -64.08
C PRO A 856 -15.97 -23.22 -65.42
N GLN A 857 -16.62 -22.87 -66.52
CA GLN A 857 -16.14 -23.20 -67.87
C GLN A 857 -15.24 -22.11 -68.49
N VAL A 858 -15.18 -20.93 -67.85
CA VAL A 858 -14.35 -19.76 -68.19
C VAL A 858 -13.81 -19.16 -66.90
N SER A 859 -12.66 -18.48 -66.95
CA SER A 859 -12.12 -17.80 -65.76
C SER A 859 -12.77 -16.42 -65.67
N ASP A 860 -13.55 -16.17 -64.63
CA ASP A 860 -14.34 -14.94 -64.50
C ASP A 860 -14.76 -14.68 -63.05
N ALA A 861 -15.27 -13.46 -62.81
CA ALA A 861 -15.95 -13.10 -61.58
C ALA A 861 -17.17 -14.01 -61.35
N THR A 862 -17.32 -14.49 -60.11
CA THR A 862 -18.45 -15.29 -59.64
C THR A 862 -18.91 -14.71 -58.30
N TYR A 863 -20.22 -14.53 -58.14
CA TYR A 863 -20.80 -14.01 -56.91
C TYR A 863 -21.39 -15.15 -56.09
N ILE A 864 -21.04 -15.19 -54.82
CA ILE A 864 -21.68 -16.03 -53.80
C ILE A 864 -22.71 -15.14 -53.12
N LEU A 865 -23.94 -15.61 -52.96
CA LEU A 865 -25.00 -14.96 -52.21
C LEU A 865 -25.39 -15.89 -51.07
N VAL A 866 -25.23 -15.41 -49.85
CA VAL A 866 -25.86 -15.99 -48.66
C VAL A 866 -27.22 -15.31 -48.54
N TYR A 867 -28.29 -16.10 -48.50
CA TYR A 867 -29.66 -15.60 -48.54
C TYR A 867 -30.36 -16.00 -47.26
N ASN A 868 -30.71 -15.02 -46.42
CA ASN A 868 -31.54 -15.27 -45.25
C ASN A 868 -33.03 -15.40 -45.63
N ASN A 869 -33.66 -16.52 -45.27
CA ASN A 869 -35.09 -16.76 -45.49
C ASN A 869 -35.99 -16.28 -44.32
N GLU A 870 -35.44 -16.10 -43.10
CA GLU A 870 -36.21 -15.67 -41.91
C GLU A 870 -35.55 -14.47 -41.18
N ASN A 871 -35.21 -14.59 -39.88
CA ASN A 871 -34.62 -13.49 -39.09
C ASN A 871 -33.08 -13.56 -39.07
N ASN A 872 -32.43 -12.47 -38.65
CA ASN A 872 -30.98 -12.29 -38.50
C ASN A 872 -30.23 -13.54 -37.97
N MET A 873 -29.13 -13.91 -38.61
CA MET A 873 -28.44 -15.19 -38.40
C MET A 873 -26.92 -15.05 -38.41
N TYR A 874 -26.23 -15.67 -37.44
CA TYR A 874 -24.79 -15.85 -37.46
C TYR A 874 -24.37 -17.09 -38.26
N TYR A 875 -23.26 -17.01 -39.00
CA TYR A 875 -22.74 -18.10 -39.83
C TYR A 875 -21.24 -18.01 -40.12
N ASP A 876 -20.67 -19.13 -40.55
CA ASP A 876 -19.30 -19.24 -41.06
C ASP A 876 -19.32 -19.58 -42.56
N LEU A 877 -18.38 -19.04 -43.33
CA LEU A 877 -18.21 -19.28 -44.76
C LEU A 877 -16.79 -19.77 -45.07
N THR A 878 -16.66 -20.97 -45.65
CA THR A 878 -15.39 -21.54 -46.12
C THR A 878 -15.41 -21.72 -47.64
N ILE A 879 -14.32 -21.37 -48.32
CA ILE A 879 -14.14 -21.60 -49.77
C ILE A 879 -12.80 -22.30 -50.02
N ASP A 880 -12.85 -23.53 -50.55
CA ASP A 880 -11.64 -24.31 -50.89
C ASP A 880 -11.52 -24.62 -52.39
N THR A 881 -10.36 -25.13 -52.80
CA THR A 881 -10.25 -25.97 -54.00
C THR A 881 -10.19 -27.44 -53.59
N GLY A 882 -11.03 -28.28 -54.19
CA GLY A 882 -11.20 -29.68 -53.79
C GLY A 882 -9.99 -30.58 -54.06
N GLY A 883 -8.99 -30.53 -53.17
CA GLY A 883 -7.79 -31.36 -53.15
C GLY A 883 -6.48 -30.57 -53.31
N ASP A 884 -5.46 -30.96 -52.54
CA ASP A 884 -4.17 -30.26 -52.37
C ASP A 884 -3.53 -29.75 -53.67
N LEU A 885 -3.64 -28.44 -53.92
CA LEU A 885 -2.82 -27.72 -54.88
C LEU A 885 -2.33 -26.40 -54.27
N ASN A 886 -1.08 -26.41 -53.82
CA ASN A 886 -0.34 -25.20 -53.44
C ASN A 886 -0.15 -24.32 -54.68
N ILE A 887 -0.97 -23.27 -54.83
CA ILE A 887 -0.84 -22.25 -55.90
C ILE A 887 -0.35 -20.96 -55.27
N SER A 888 0.93 -20.63 -55.47
CA SER A 888 1.48 -19.33 -55.11
C SER A 888 0.69 -18.21 -55.79
N GLY A 889 0.16 -17.26 -55.02
CA GLY A 889 -0.64 -16.15 -55.54
C GLY A 889 0.08 -15.30 -56.62
N PRO A 890 -0.68 -14.68 -57.54
CA PRO A 890 -0.10 -13.79 -58.55
C PRO A 890 0.44 -12.49 -57.93
N PRO A 891 1.43 -11.82 -58.55
CA PRO A 891 2.04 -10.62 -57.96
C PRO A 891 1.08 -9.43 -57.79
N LEU A 892 1.36 -8.63 -56.77
CA LEU A 892 0.57 -7.49 -56.27
C LEU A 892 0.20 -6.42 -57.32
N GLU A 893 0.92 -6.36 -58.44
CA GLU A 893 0.75 -5.33 -59.49
C GLU A 893 -0.63 -5.34 -60.18
N PHE A 894 -1.40 -6.44 -60.11
CA PHE A 894 -2.72 -6.51 -60.75
C PHE A 894 -3.86 -5.88 -59.92
N LEU A 895 -3.75 -5.82 -58.59
CA LEU A 895 -4.83 -5.35 -57.71
C LEU A 895 -5.09 -3.84 -57.87
N ILE A 896 -4.00 -3.07 -58.07
CA ILE A 896 -3.98 -1.61 -58.20
C ILE A 896 -4.91 -1.11 -59.33
N ILE A 897 -5.12 -1.90 -60.39
CA ILE A 897 -5.90 -1.51 -61.56
C ILE A 897 -7.42 -1.52 -61.29
N ILE A 898 -7.90 -2.35 -60.36
CA ILE A 898 -9.35 -2.44 -60.04
C ILE A 898 -9.79 -1.28 -59.13
N ILE A 899 -9.01 -1.00 -58.08
CA ILE A 899 -9.25 0.13 -57.14
C ILE A 899 -9.31 1.47 -57.91
N ALA A 900 -8.42 1.65 -58.88
CA ALA A 900 -8.41 2.84 -59.75
C ALA A 900 -9.66 2.97 -60.65
N GLY A 901 -10.41 1.89 -60.90
CA GLY A 901 -11.62 1.88 -61.73
C GLY A 901 -12.83 2.49 -61.01
N VAL A 902 -13.07 2.11 -59.76
CA VAL A 902 -14.24 2.53 -58.96
C VAL A 902 -14.18 4.03 -58.63
N SER A 903 -12.99 4.51 -58.22
CA SER A 903 -12.74 5.92 -57.84
C SER A 903 -13.07 6.94 -58.94
N VAL A 904 -13.02 6.55 -60.22
CA VAL A 904 -13.35 7.43 -61.35
C VAL A 904 -14.86 7.64 -61.49
N ILE A 905 -15.69 6.69 -61.05
CA ILE A 905 -17.16 6.76 -61.17
C ILE A 905 -17.75 7.75 -60.14
N SER A 906 -17.30 7.71 -58.88
CA SER A 906 -17.78 8.61 -57.82
C SER A 906 -17.46 10.09 -58.11
N LEU A 907 -16.27 10.37 -58.64
CA LEU A 907 -15.84 11.71 -59.07
C LEU A 907 -16.72 12.30 -60.18
N PHE A 908 -17.24 11.48 -61.10
CA PHE A 908 -18.17 11.93 -62.13
C PHE A 908 -19.59 12.19 -61.60
N GLN A 909 -20.00 11.58 -60.49
CA GLN A 909 -21.29 11.85 -59.85
C GLN A 909 -21.26 13.13 -59.01
N LYS A 910 -20.30 13.30 -58.08
CA LYS A 910 -20.19 14.51 -57.22
C LYS A 910 -20.10 15.80 -58.07
N LYS A 911 -19.39 15.78 -59.20
CA LYS A 911 -19.24 16.95 -60.10
C LYS A 911 -20.53 17.35 -60.85
N LYS A 912 -21.54 16.47 -60.91
CA LYS A 912 -22.81 16.69 -61.63
C LYS A 912 -23.88 17.40 -60.78
N LYS A 913 -23.79 17.34 -59.44
CA LYS A 913 -24.71 18.00 -58.50
C LYS A 913 -24.41 19.50 -58.32
N SER A 914 -23.14 19.90 -58.48
CA SER A 914 -22.67 21.29 -58.36
C SER A 914 -23.17 22.22 -59.48
N ILE A 915 -23.23 21.74 -60.73
CA ILE A 915 -23.63 22.55 -61.90
C ILE A 915 -25.16 22.53 -62.10
N ARG A 916 -25.93 22.82 -61.04
CA ARG A 916 -27.40 23.00 -61.14
C ARG A 916 -28.02 24.11 -60.29
N ASN A 917 -27.27 24.76 -59.40
CA ASN A 917 -27.73 25.93 -58.61
C ASN A 917 -27.01 27.25 -58.99
N LYS A 918 -26.56 27.39 -60.25
CA LYS A 918 -26.07 28.66 -60.83
C LYS A 918 -26.58 28.92 -62.25
N ILE A 919 -27.87 28.66 -62.48
CA ILE A 919 -28.75 29.34 -63.44
C ILE A 919 -30.07 29.63 -62.70
#